data_AF-A0A8C5WKE5-F1
#
_entry.id   AF-A0A8C5WKE5-F1
#
_cell.length_a   1.000
_cell.length_b   1.000
_cell.length_c   1.000
_cell.angle_alpha   90.00
_cell.angle_beta   90.00
_cell.angle_gamma   90.00
#
_symmetry.space_group_name_H-M   'P 1'
#
loop_
_entity.id
_entity.type
_entity.pdbx_description
1 polymer ?
#
loop_
_entity_poly.entity_id
_entity_poly.type
_entity_poly.pdbx_seq_one_letter_code
_entity_poly.pdbx_strand_id
1 'polypeptide(L)'
;MARHRNVRGYNYDDDFDDEDLYGHSVDDDYGISPATALMYSCLDQMRAILGETVAEQVMIDAILQCKFDHAKALDLIFQQDCNLKTTAEDLPSSGRTSREAIFPSLQNLANEKYKHCPLVKTETPPDICINTAQSNFSLKVGSTSEYTQQSTDDTFIHSSYNFPLSTLLSNRPEKLKPSLSNLSGISLEDLISVSKTDSCMKEESGLLDANCSELLHVIPGLEPTRAENTSSSSSTRSISIPRKTRELPSRETQNEMIPKIAKMIISGKKQTMGFDIPCATPEENGQTVYSCIKDQAMFEAPDETDNGSQNVGSVNMYPGQDYQSYTSKSTSKSKQKLNVKLELEKRQGGKPLLNLVVIGHVDAGKSTLMGHLLYLLGHVNKRTMHKYEQESKKAGKASFAYAWVLDETGEERQRGVTMDVGMTEFQTKSKVITLMDAPGHKDFIPNMITGAAQADVAILVVDASRGEFEAGFEAGGQTREHAILVRSLGVTQLVVAVNKMDQVNWQQDRFQEITSKLGSFLKQAGFKENDVSYVPTSGLSGENMIKTSKVNEISSWYKGPCLMEQIDSFKAPKRSVDKPFRLCVSDVFKDQGSGFCVTGKIEAGFIQIGDRLLAMPPNETCAVKGITLHDEAVDWAAAGDHVGLILTGMDIIKINVGCVFCSPNDPIKACTRFRAQVLVFNFDVPITQGFPVIIHYQTVSEPATIRRLVSVLHKGTGEVVKKKPKCLTKGMNAIIELQTQRPIALELYKDFKELGRFMLRYSGSSIAAGVVTEIDAAVKAAKDAFPAWSSRSPQERSTIICKLADFIERNLDEFAKAESRDQGKTVTFAASLDIPRSVYNFRFFASSILHHTTDCTQMDHLNCMHYTVRTPVGVAGLISPWNLPLYLLTWKIAPAIACGNTVVAKPSEMTSVTAWMMCKLLKEAGVPPGVVNIVFGTGPRAGDALVCHPDVPIISFTGSTSTAQGIIERSAPFCKKMSLELGGKNPAIIFKDADLEECINTTVKSSFSNQGEICLCTSRIYVQTAIYDDFLQRFVDAAKTWKVGSPSDPSACMGALISEHHLTKVRNYVKKALAEGATVLCGEGVDTLDIPSENQGGYFMLPTVIIGLSEESTCMQEEIFGPVTCIVPFDTEEEVIDKANGVKFGLAATVWTKDVGRVHRVAKRLQTGLVWTNCWLIRDLNLPFGGMKASGLGREGAKDSYDFFTEVKTVTIKH
;
A
#
# COMPACT_ATOMS: atom_id res chain seq x y z
N MET A 1 -39.24 -7.99 29.98
CA MET A 1 -39.87 -7.90 31.32
C MET A 1 -39.22 -8.92 32.24
N ALA A 2 -38.92 -8.55 33.50
CA ALA A 2 -38.64 -9.42 34.66
C ALA A 2 -37.48 -10.47 34.54
N ARG A 3 -36.71 -10.80 35.60
CA ARG A 3 -36.84 -10.54 37.05
C ARG A 3 -35.54 -10.03 37.68
N HIS A 4 -35.67 -9.24 38.75
CA HIS A 4 -34.57 -8.85 39.66
C HIS A 4 -34.02 -10.03 40.48
N ARG A 5 -32.76 -9.91 40.95
CA ARG A 5 -32.40 -9.73 42.39
C ARG A 5 -30.88 -9.57 42.55
N ASN A 6 -30.31 -8.94 43.59
CA ASN A 6 -30.74 -7.79 44.41
C ASN A 6 -29.59 -7.43 45.38
N VAL A 7 -28.97 -6.26 45.25
CA VAL A 7 -28.15 -5.65 46.31
C VAL A 7 -28.50 -4.15 46.38
N ARG A 8 -29.06 -3.71 47.51
CA ARG A 8 -29.14 -2.31 47.91
C ARG A 8 -28.00 -2.03 48.89
N GLY A 9 -27.54 -0.78 49.00
CA GLY A 9 -26.85 -0.35 50.23
C GLY A 9 -25.66 0.60 50.10
N TYR A 10 -25.74 1.63 49.25
CA TYR A 10 -25.04 2.89 49.51
C TYR A 10 -25.99 4.05 49.19
N ASN A 11 -26.00 5.08 50.05
CA ASN A 11 -26.76 6.30 49.81
C ASN A 11 -26.05 7.13 48.73
N TYR A 12 -26.84 7.72 47.86
CA TYR A 12 -26.49 8.98 47.21
C TYR A 12 -27.16 10.09 48.02
N ASP A 13 -26.36 11.02 48.49
CA ASP A 13 -26.76 12.40 48.75
C ASP A 13 -25.93 13.28 47.78
N ASP A 14 -26.37 14.51 47.59
CA ASP A 14 -25.83 15.56 46.70
C ASP A 14 -26.07 15.41 45.17
N ASP A 15 -26.85 16.38 44.67
CA ASP A 15 -26.90 16.99 43.33
C ASP A 15 -27.32 16.15 42.11
N PHE A 16 -28.66 16.03 41.95
CA PHE A 16 -29.32 16.09 40.64
C PHE A 16 -29.42 17.54 40.16
N ASP A 17 -29.24 17.77 38.86
CA ASP A 17 -30.03 18.74 38.08
C ASP A 17 -30.10 18.24 36.62
N ASP A 18 -31.13 17.44 36.33
CA ASP A 18 -31.44 16.92 34.99
C ASP A 18 -32.35 17.90 34.23
N GLU A 19 -31.93 18.35 33.04
CA GLU A 19 -32.88 18.69 31.96
C GLU A 19 -32.38 18.14 30.61
N ASP A 20 -32.58 16.84 30.42
CA ASP A 20 -32.40 16.16 29.13
C ASP A 20 -33.60 16.51 28.21
N LEU A 21 -33.61 17.73 27.66
CA LEU A 21 -34.77 18.27 26.91
C LEU A 21 -34.92 17.63 25.52
N TYR A 22 -35.58 16.47 25.51
CA TYR A 22 -35.83 15.65 24.32
C TYR A 22 -36.92 16.24 23.41
N GLY A 23 -36.67 17.38 22.75
CA GLY A 23 -37.67 17.96 21.85
C GLY A 23 -37.31 19.28 21.15
N HIS A 24 -36.54 19.21 20.07
CA HIS A 24 -36.68 20.16 18.96
C HIS A 24 -36.71 19.44 17.61
N SER A 25 -37.52 19.97 16.69
CA SER A 25 -37.78 19.40 15.36
C SER A 25 -36.55 19.48 14.45
N VAL A 26 -36.63 18.74 13.35
CA VAL A 26 -35.96 19.15 12.11
C VAL A 26 -36.50 20.54 11.73
N ASP A 27 -35.59 21.50 11.57
CA ASP A 27 -35.54 22.46 10.44
C ASP A 27 -34.41 23.47 10.70
N ASP A 28 -33.34 23.36 9.91
CA ASP A 28 -32.41 24.44 9.55
C ASP A 28 -31.40 23.89 8.51
N ASP A 29 -31.89 23.64 7.30
CA ASP A 29 -31.02 23.71 6.13
C ASP A 29 -30.40 25.12 6.09
N TYR A 30 -29.10 25.23 5.82
CA TYR A 30 -28.44 26.54 5.65
C TYR A 30 -28.86 27.18 4.30
N GLY A 31 -30.12 27.57 4.22
CA GLY A 31 -30.67 28.41 3.17
C GLY A 31 -29.98 29.77 3.21
N ILE A 32 -28.98 29.94 2.34
CA ILE A 32 -28.32 31.22 2.10
C ILE A 32 -29.41 32.25 1.83
N SER A 33 -29.52 33.29 2.67
CA SER A 33 -30.61 34.26 2.53
C SER A 33 -30.61 34.86 1.11
N PRO A 34 -31.76 35.18 0.51
CA PRO A 34 -31.79 35.69 -0.86
C PRO A 34 -30.90 36.92 -1.08
N ALA A 35 -30.77 37.79 -0.07
CA ALA A 35 -29.84 38.92 -0.08
C ALA A 35 -28.37 38.48 -0.05
N THR A 36 -28.02 37.47 0.75
CA THR A 36 -26.66 36.89 0.81
C THR A 36 -26.30 36.19 -0.50
N ALA A 37 -27.25 35.49 -1.14
CA ALA A 37 -27.04 34.85 -2.45
C ALA A 37 -26.84 35.90 -3.57
N LEU A 38 -27.66 36.96 -3.59
CA LEU A 38 -27.48 38.12 -4.46
C LEU A 38 -26.12 38.79 -4.25
N MET A 39 -25.69 38.97 -3.00
CA MET A 39 -24.42 39.57 -2.64
C MET A 39 -23.22 38.80 -3.20
N TYR A 40 -23.18 37.47 -3.03
CA TYR A 40 -22.13 36.65 -3.63
C TYR A 40 -22.20 36.64 -5.16
N SER A 41 -23.40 36.57 -5.75
CA SER A 41 -23.55 36.65 -7.21
C SER A 41 -23.06 37.97 -7.80
N CYS A 42 -23.23 39.10 -7.09
CA CYS A 42 -22.69 40.39 -7.49
C CYS A 42 -21.16 40.46 -7.30
N LEU A 43 -20.63 39.93 -6.20
CA LEU A 43 -19.18 39.88 -5.93
C LEU A 43 -18.45 39.10 -7.02
N ASP A 44 -18.95 37.95 -7.45
CA ASP A 44 -18.30 37.14 -8.49
C ASP A 44 -18.38 37.80 -9.88
N GLN A 45 -19.48 38.51 -10.18
CA GLN A 45 -19.59 39.34 -11.39
C GLN A 45 -18.59 40.52 -11.38
N MET A 46 -18.38 41.16 -10.22
CA MET A 46 -17.42 42.26 -10.08
C MET A 46 -15.96 41.75 -10.09
N ARG A 47 -15.66 40.62 -9.44
CA ARG A 47 -14.35 39.95 -9.52
C ARG A 47 -13.96 39.59 -10.95
N ALA A 48 -14.91 39.15 -11.77
CA ALA A 48 -14.67 38.85 -13.19
C ALA A 48 -14.25 40.07 -14.04
N ILE A 49 -14.42 41.29 -13.52
CA ILE A 49 -14.12 42.56 -14.21
C ILE A 49 -12.93 43.29 -13.55
N LEU A 50 -12.87 43.33 -12.21
CA LEU A 50 -11.85 44.04 -11.43
C LEU A 50 -10.63 43.17 -11.07
N GLY A 51 -10.77 41.84 -11.07
CA GLY A 51 -9.73 40.92 -10.60
C GLY A 51 -9.34 41.17 -9.14
N GLU A 52 -8.06 40.95 -8.82
CA GLU A 52 -7.49 41.16 -7.48
C GLU A 52 -7.10 42.63 -7.20
N THR A 53 -7.45 43.58 -8.08
CA THR A 53 -6.97 44.98 -7.98
C THR A 53 -7.70 45.81 -6.92
N VAL A 54 -8.89 45.40 -6.49
CA VAL A 54 -9.73 46.11 -5.51
C VAL A 54 -10.00 45.21 -4.30
N ALA A 55 -9.87 45.76 -3.09
CA ALA A 55 -10.10 45.02 -1.87
C ALA A 55 -11.57 44.60 -1.71
N GLU A 56 -11.81 43.37 -1.25
CA GLU A 56 -13.16 42.78 -1.18
C GLU A 56 -14.15 43.59 -0.33
N GLN A 57 -13.69 44.22 0.76
CA GLN A 57 -14.52 45.10 1.58
C GLN A 57 -15.08 46.30 0.79
N VAL A 58 -14.30 46.88 -0.13
CA VAL A 58 -14.74 48.02 -0.96
C VAL A 58 -15.80 47.58 -1.95
N MET A 59 -15.67 46.39 -2.53
CA MET A 59 -16.69 45.80 -3.40
C MET A 59 -17.97 45.47 -2.61
N ILE A 60 -17.84 44.92 -1.40
CA ILE A 60 -18.97 44.67 -0.48
C ILE A 60 -19.72 45.97 -0.17
N ASP A 61 -19.01 47.02 0.26
CA ASP A 61 -19.64 48.28 0.66
C ASP A 61 -20.30 48.98 -0.54
N ALA A 62 -19.70 48.92 -1.74
CA ALA A 62 -20.30 49.42 -2.98
C ALA A 62 -21.58 48.63 -3.38
N ILE A 63 -21.56 47.29 -3.30
CA ILE A 63 -22.72 46.44 -3.57
C ILE A 63 -23.88 46.77 -2.60
N LEU A 64 -23.58 46.97 -1.31
CA LEU A 64 -24.57 47.31 -0.30
C LEU A 64 -25.16 48.71 -0.52
N GLN A 65 -24.33 49.72 -0.82
CA GLN A 65 -24.79 51.07 -1.17
C GLN A 65 -25.67 51.07 -2.44
N CYS A 66 -25.30 50.28 -3.45
CA CYS A 66 -26.03 50.13 -4.70
C CYS A 66 -27.20 49.14 -4.64
N LYS A 67 -27.57 48.61 -3.46
CA LYS A 67 -28.68 47.68 -3.24
C LYS A 67 -28.62 46.42 -4.13
N PHE A 68 -27.44 45.81 -4.23
CA PHE A 68 -27.18 44.61 -5.03
C PHE A 68 -27.31 44.81 -6.56
N ASP A 69 -27.14 46.05 -7.04
CA ASP A 69 -26.95 46.35 -8.46
C ASP A 69 -25.45 46.42 -8.79
N HIS A 70 -24.93 45.34 -9.40
CA HIS A 70 -23.51 45.21 -9.73
C HIS A 70 -23.01 46.27 -10.74
N ALA A 71 -23.87 46.73 -11.65
CA ALA A 71 -23.48 47.72 -12.66
C ALA A 71 -23.26 49.09 -12.00
N LYS A 72 -24.19 49.50 -11.11
CA LYS A 72 -24.02 50.72 -10.31
C LYS A 72 -22.84 50.62 -9.33
N ALA A 73 -22.59 49.44 -8.75
CA ALA A 73 -21.45 49.24 -7.86
C ALA A 73 -20.10 49.37 -8.59
N LEU A 74 -20.01 48.90 -9.84
CA LEU A 74 -18.84 49.10 -10.71
C LEU A 74 -18.65 50.59 -11.07
N ASP A 75 -19.71 51.27 -11.53
CA ASP A 75 -19.65 52.71 -11.84
C ASP A 75 -19.21 53.54 -10.61
N LEU A 76 -19.67 53.20 -9.41
CA LEU A 76 -19.33 53.89 -8.17
C LEU A 76 -17.85 53.71 -7.80
N ILE A 77 -17.29 52.51 -7.99
CA ILE A 77 -15.84 52.25 -7.81
C ILE A 77 -15.02 53.00 -8.86
N PHE A 78 -15.39 52.95 -10.14
CA PHE A 78 -14.67 53.67 -11.20
C PHE A 78 -14.74 55.20 -11.03
N GLN A 79 -15.81 55.74 -10.44
CA GLN A 79 -15.90 57.17 -10.09
C GLN A 79 -15.00 57.55 -8.90
N GLN A 80 -14.81 56.67 -7.91
CA GLN A 80 -13.86 56.92 -6.81
C GLN A 80 -12.41 56.97 -7.31
N ASP A 81 -12.02 56.06 -8.21
CA ASP A 81 -10.69 56.04 -8.85
C ASP A 81 -10.41 57.24 -9.77
N CYS A 82 -11.46 57.89 -10.29
CA CYS A 82 -11.35 59.16 -10.99
C CYS A 82 -11.09 60.35 -10.04
N ASN A 83 -11.77 60.39 -8.90
CA ASN A 83 -11.65 61.50 -7.93
C ASN A 83 -10.28 61.53 -7.23
N LEU A 84 -9.66 60.36 -6.99
CA LEU A 84 -8.31 60.24 -6.40
C LEU A 84 -7.19 60.95 -7.19
N LYS A 85 -7.46 61.47 -8.39
CA LYS A 85 -6.50 62.19 -9.24
C LYS A 85 -6.54 63.72 -9.11
N THR A 86 -7.27 64.28 -8.14
CA THR A 86 -7.50 65.75 -8.06
C THR A 86 -7.05 66.45 -6.76
N THR A 87 -6.55 65.75 -5.75
CA THR A 87 -6.15 66.36 -4.46
C THR A 87 -4.83 65.82 -3.90
N ALA A 88 -3.69 66.26 -4.46
CA ALA A 88 -2.35 66.04 -3.89
C ALA A 88 -1.27 66.98 -4.47
N GLU A 89 -1.40 68.29 -4.27
CA GLU A 89 -0.27 69.23 -4.44
C GLU A 89 0.22 69.69 -3.06
N ASP A 90 1.33 69.11 -2.58
CA ASP A 90 2.26 69.81 -1.68
C ASP A 90 3.70 69.22 -1.75
N LEU A 91 4.66 70.12 -1.66
CA LEU A 91 6.08 70.08 -2.07
C LEU A 91 7.05 69.29 -1.14
N PRO A 92 8.38 69.12 -1.42
CA PRO A 92 9.12 69.08 -2.71
C PRO A 92 10.34 68.10 -2.80
N SER A 93 10.69 67.67 -4.03
CA SER A 93 12.08 67.43 -4.55
C SER A 93 12.95 66.29 -3.95
N SER A 94 13.90 65.63 -4.66
CA SER A 94 14.40 65.68 -6.05
C SER A 94 14.88 64.26 -6.47
N GLY A 95 15.05 63.88 -7.75
CA GLY A 95 14.99 64.65 -9.00
C GLY A 95 14.68 63.80 -10.26
N ARG A 96 14.82 64.39 -11.45
CA ARG A 96 14.42 63.86 -12.79
C ARG A 96 15.55 62.99 -13.40
N THR A 97 15.44 62.21 -14.48
CA THR A 97 14.55 62.15 -15.69
C THR A 97 14.30 60.68 -16.11
N SER A 98 13.42 60.29 -17.05
CA SER A 98 12.64 60.97 -18.11
C SER A 98 11.27 60.26 -18.35
N ARG A 99 10.31 60.93 -19.01
CA ARG A 99 8.98 60.40 -19.35
C ARG A 99 8.87 59.85 -20.79
N GLU A 100 7.71 59.24 -21.06
CA GLU A 100 7.07 59.03 -22.37
C GLU A 100 7.62 57.98 -23.35
N ALA A 101 7.04 56.77 -23.24
CA ALA A 101 6.57 55.97 -24.37
C ALA A 101 5.42 55.03 -23.91
N ILE A 102 4.65 54.47 -24.86
CA ILE A 102 3.61 53.43 -24.67
C ILE A 102 2.27 53.90 -24.07
N PHE A 103 1.53 54.68 -24.86
CA PHE A 103 0.13 54.38 -25.26
C PHE A 103 0.10 54.63 -26.78
N PRO A 104 -0.35 53.69 -27.64
CA PRO A 104 -1.72 53.17 -27.59
C PRO A 104 -1.87 51.64 -27.82
N SER A 105 -2.77 50.99 -27.09
CA SER A 105 -3.18 49.59 -27.36
C SER A 105 -4.55 49.21 -26.77
N LEU A 106 -4.96 49.81 -25.64
CA LEU A 106 -6.19 49.44 -24.94
C LEU A 106 -7.50 50.01 -25.53
N GLN A 107 -7.42 51.01 -26.42
CA GLN A 107 -8.61 51.74 -26.88
C GLN A 107 -9.41 51.01 -27.99
N ASN A 108 -8.84 50.00 -28.65
CA ASN A 108 -9.52 49.22 -29.70
C ASN A 108 -10.25 47.98 -29.16
N LEU A 109 -9.75 47.36 -28.09
CA LEU A 109 -10.28 46.11 -27.53
C LEU A 109 -11.67 46.25 -26.87
N ALA A 110 -12.09 47.48 -26.55
CA ALA A 110 -13.41 47.76 -25.98
C ALA A 110 -14.56 47.73 -27.02
N ASN A 111 -14.28 47.94 -28.30
CA ASN A 111 -15.31 48.16 -29.32
C ASN A 111 -15.81 46.89 -30.03
N GLU A 112 -15.09 45.76 -29.96
CA GLU A 112 -15.46 44.54 -30.71
C GLU A 112 -16.45 43.62 -29.99
N LYS A 113 -16.70 43.79 -28.68
CA LYS A 113 -17.65 42.95 -27.92
C LYS A 113 -19.05 43.53 -27.72
N TYR A 114 -19.32 44.76 -28.20
CA TYR A 114 -20.63 45.41 -28.09
C TYR A 114 -21.40 45.43 -29.42
N LYS A 115 -21.78 44.25 -29.92
CA LYS A 115 -22.85 44.05 -30.93
C LYS A 115 -23.30 42.58 -30.97
N HIS A 116 -24.61 42.38 -31.16
CA HIS A 116 -25.33 41.10 -31.32
C HIS A 116 -25.63 40.24 -30.06
N CYS A 117 -26.60 40.69 -29.25
CA CYS A 117 -27.93 40.05 -29.27
C CYS A 117 -29.02 41.01 -28.71
N PRO A 118 -30.29 40.95 -29.17
CA PRO A 118 -31.31 41.95 -28.86
C PRO A 118 -32.18 41.65 -27.62
N LEU A 119 -32.80 42.71 -27.09
CA LEU A 119 -33.71 42.77 -25.93
C LEU A 119 -35.19 42.58 -26.32
N VAL A 120 -36.09 42.53 -25.30
CA VAL A 120 -37.50 43.03 -25.20
C VAL A 120 -38.41 42.03 -24.44
N LYS A 121 -39.27 42.38 -23.45
CA LYS A 121 -39.49 43.59 -22.61
C LYS A 121 -40.25 43.24 -21.30
N THR A 122 -40.38 44.25 -20.43
CA THR A 122 -41.09 44.34 -19.13
C THR A 122 -42.62 44.20 -19.17
N GLU A 123 -43.26 43.79 -18.05
CA GLU A 123 -44.25 44.60 -17.27
C GLU A 123 -44.63 43.92 -15.91
N THR A 124 -45.59 44.46 -15.13
CA THR A 124 -45.73 44.20 -13.67
C THR A 124 -47.18 43.83 -13.18
N PRO A 125 -47.67 44.09 -11.93
CA PRO A 125 -48.39 43.12 -11.06
C PRO A 125 -49.94 43.35 -11.02
N PRO A 126 -50.81 42.82 -10.10
CA PRO A 126 -50.57 42.14 -8.80
C PRO A 126 -51.56 41.01 -8.37
N ASP A 127 -51.55 40.69 -7.06
CA ASP A 127 -52.67 40.29 -6.17
C ASP A 127 -53.19 38.83 -5.97
N ILE A 128 -53.12 38.43 -4.68
CA ILE A 128 -54.20 37.88 -3.81
C ILE A 128 -54.60 36.37 -3.83
N CYS A 129 -54.82 35.84 -2.60
CA CYS A 129 -55.62 34.68 -2.15
C CYS A 129 -55.15 33.20 -2.29
N ILE A 130 -54.85 32.60 -1.12
CA ILE A 130 -55.68 31.59 -0.38
C ILE A 130 -56.08 30.25 -1.06
N ASN A 131 -55.91 29.17 -0.27
CA ASN A 131 -56.59 27.86 -0.23
C ASN A 131 -56.14 26.62 -1.06
N THR A 132 -55.72 25.61 -0.28
CA THR A 132 -56.20 24.19 -0.26
C THR A 132 -56.53 23.41 -1.54
N ALA A 133 -55.78 22.30 -1.69
CA ALA A 133 -56.27 20.92 -1.81
C ALA A 133 -56.80 20.32 -3.14
N GLN A 134 -56.25 19.12 -3.42
CA GLN A 134 -56.85 17.92 -4.02
C GLN A 134 -57.22 17.84 -5.54
N SER A 135 -56.69 16.75 -6.12
CA SER A 135 -57.25 15.86 -7.17
C SER A 135 -57.71 16.42 -8.53
N ASN A 136 -57.09 15.91 -9.61
CA ASN A 136 -57.63 14.89 -10.55
C ASN A 136 -56.63 14.71 -11.72
N PHE A 137 -56.28 13.49 -12.18
CA PHE A 137 -57.04 12.50 -12.97
C PHE A 137 -57.31 12.92 -14.44
N SER A 138 -56.85 12.10 -15.40
CA SER A 138 -57.31 11.95 -16.81
C SER A 138 -56.20 11.86 -17.88
N LEU A 139 -56.02 10.63 -18.37
CA LEU A 139 -55.38 10.18 -19.61
C LEU A 139 -55.68 10.97 -20.90
N LYS A 140 -54.66 11.12 -21.78
CA LYS A 140 -54.59 10.76 -23.24
C LYS A 140 -53.45 11.56 -23.91
N VAL A 141 -52.49 11.03 -24.67
CA VAL A 141 -52.41 10.02 -25.76
C VAL A 141 -52.73 10.60 -27.15
N GLY A 142 -51.69 10.63 -28.01
CA GLY A 142 -51.71 10.97 -29.44
C GLY A 142 -50.38 11.64 -29.87
N SER A 143 -49.73 11.29 -30.99
CA SER A 143 -49.99 10.23 -31.98
C SER A 143 -48.76 9.96 -32.88
N THR A 144 -48.85 8.91 -33.73
CA THR A 144 -48.16 8.73 -35.04
C THR A 144 -46.62 8.57 -35.07
N SER A 145 -46.01 7.67 -35.88
CA SER A 145 -46.57 6.63 -36.78
C SER A 145 -45.52 5.62 -37.30
N GLU A 146 -45.94 4.36 -37.46
CA GLU A 146 -45.63 3.42 -38.58
C GLU A 146 -44.25 2.71 -38.67
N TYR A 147 -44.08 1.52 -39.30
CA TYR A 147 -45.01 0.64 -40.05
C TYR A 147 -44.59 -0.87 -39.98
N THR A 148 -45.55 -1.83 -39.87
CA THR A 148 -45.47 -3.29 -40.25
C THR A 148 -44.49 -4.26 -39.51
N GLN A 149 -44.68 -5.60 -39.41
CA GLN A 149 -45.75 -6.52 -39.87
C GLN A 149 -45.96 -7.76 -38.94
N GLN A 150 -47.05 -8.50 -39.20
CA GLN A 150 -47.64 -9.78 -38.69
C GLN A 150 -46.68 -10.92 -38.26
N SER A 151 -47.05 -12.01 -37.57
CA SER A 151 -48.33 -12.78 -37.37
C SER A 151 -48.26 -13.61 -36.06
N THR A 152 -49.26 -13.68 -35.17
CA THR A 152 -50.50 -14.52 -35.17
C THR A 152 -50.26 -16.04 -35.32
N ASP A 153 -50.66 -16.96 -34.42
CA ASP A 153 -51.33 -16.87 -33.09
C ASP A 153 -50.61 -17.79 -32.05
N ASP A 154 -51.12 -18.60 -31.09
CA ASP A 154 -52.46 -19.12 -30.71
C ASP A 154 -52.49 -19.58 -29.20
N THR A 155 -53.37 -20.53 -28.85
CA THR A 155 -53.90 -20.91 -27.52
C THR A 155 -53.62 -22.40 -27.16
N PHE A 156 -54.09 -23.11 -26.11
CA PHE A 156 -55.12 -22.95 -25.06
C PHE A 156 -54.77 -23.79 -23.79
N ILE A 157 -54.87 -23.19 -22.58
CA ILE A 157 -55.24 -23.64 -21.19
C ILE A 157 -55.07 -25.12 -20.68
N HIS A 158 -54.95 -25.24 -19.33
CA HIS A 158 -55.12 -26.40 -18.40
C HIS A 158 -53.87 -27.23 -18.03
N SER A 159 -53.77 -27.89 -16.84
CA SER A 159 -53.84 -27.44 -15.42
C SER A 159 -53.81 -28.68 -14.48
N SER A 160 -53.08 -28.62 -13.35
CA SER A 160 -53.12 -29.60 -12.23
C SER A 160 -52.56 -31.01 -12.57
N TYR A 161 -51.89 -31.78 -11.69
CA TYR A 161 -52.25 -32.18 -10.32
C TYR A 161 -51.04 -32.63 -9.45
N ASN A 162 -51.32 -33.16 -8.24
CA ASN A 162 -50.44 -33.35 -7.09
C ASN A 162 -49.42 -34.53 -7.10
N PHE A 163 -48.46 -34.43 -6.16
CA PHE A 163 -47.76 -35.46 -5.35
C PHE A 163 -48.51 -36.82 -5.13
N PRO A 164 -47.84 -37.97 -4.80
CA PRO A 164 -46.79 -38.07 -3.75
C PRO A 164 -45.64 -39.11 -3.95
N LEU A 165 -44.91 -39.40 -2.85
CA LEU A 165 -43.74 -40.29 -2.73
C LEU A 165 -44.09 -41.80 -2.80
N SER A 166 -43.13 -42.69 -3.19
CA SER A 166 -42.23 -43.38 -2.23
C SER A 166 -41.56 -44.70 -2.73
N THR A 167 -40.30 -44.93 -2.28
CA THR A 167 -39.62 -46.19 -1.87
C THR A 167 -39.43 -47.47 -2.76
N LEU A 168 -38.23 -48.08 -2.61
CA LEU A 168 -37.83 -49.52 -2.66
C LEU A 168 -37.05 -50.14 -3.86
N LEU A 169 -35.86 -50.67 -3.51
CA LEU A 169 -35.25 -51.99 -3.84
C LEU A 169 -34.80 -52.41 -5.26
N SER A 170 -33.46 -52.34 -5.44
CA SER A 170 -32.52 -53.45 -5.72
C SER A 170 -32.66 -54.45 -6.91
N ASN A 171 -31.49 -54.70 -7.52
CA ASN A 171 -30.98 -55.93 -8.18
C ASN A 171 -30.86 -56.01 -9.72
N ARG A 172 -29.76 -56.68 -10.09
CA ARG A 172 -29.21 -57.06 -11.42
C ARG A 172 -29.97 -58.30 -12.01
N PRO A 173 -29.74 -58.81 -13.27
CA PRO A 173 -28.45 -58.76 -14.00
C PRO A 173 -28.39 -58.80 -15.56
N GLU A 174 -27.14 -58.66 -16.04
CA GLU A 174 -26.47 -59.36 -17.16
C GLU A 174 -26.60 -58.99 -18.67
N LYS A 175 -25.42 -59.10 -19.32
CA LYS A 175 -25.09 -59.50 -20.71
C LYS A 175 -25.63 -58.71 -21.91
N LEU A 176 -24.69 -58.08 -22.65
CA LEU A 176 -24.20 -58.65 -23.93
C LEU A 176 -22.90 -57.98 -24.44
N LYS A 177 -21.98 -58.82 -24.95
CA LYS A 177 -20.86 -58.54 -25.89
C LYS A 177 -20.96 -59.60 -26.99
N PRO A 178 -20.52 -59.33 -28.24
CA PRO A 178 -19.22 -59.88 -28.68
C PRO A 178 -18.45 -58.94 -29.66
N SER A 179 -17.11 -58.86 -29.58
CA SER A 179 -16.10 -59.41 -30.53
C SER A 179 -15.85 -58.50 -31.77
N LEU A 180 -14.75 -58.54 -32.53
CA LEU A 180 -13.62 -59.45 -32.77
C LEU A 180 -12.28 -58.65 -32.80
N SER A 181 -11.16 -59.10 -32.21
CA SER A 181 -10.06 -59.94 -32.78
C SER A 181 -9.02 -59.17 -33.65
N ASN A 182 -7.74 -59.54 -33.78
CA ASN A 182 -7.07 -60.82 -33.46
C ASN A 182 -5.52 -60.70 -33.39
N LEU A 183 -4.86 -61.60 -32.62
CA LEU A 183 -3.47 -62.15 -32.80
C LEU A 183 -2.26 -61.19 -32.90
N SER A 184 -0.99 -61.54 -32.62
CA SER A 184 -0.27 -62.61 -31.87
C SER A 184 1.21 -62.16 -31.77
N GLY A 185 2.10 -62.54 -30.85
CA GLY A 185 2.10 -63.61 -29.83
C GLY A 185 3.35 -64.50 -30.00
N ILE A 186 4.14 -64.71 -28.94
CA ILE A 186 5.17 -65.79 -28.71
C ILE A 186 5.75 -65.59 -27.29
N SER A 187 6.26 -66.65 -26.65
CA SER A 187 6.58 -66.72 -25.21
C SER A 187 7.93 -67.37 -24.87
N LEU A 188 8.20 -67.49 -23.57
CA LEU A 188 9.36 -68.09 -22.86
C LEU A 188 9.82 -69.47 -23.38
N GLU A 189 11.10 -69.80 -23.11
CA GLU A 189 11.59 -70.99 -22.34
C GLU A 189 13.14 -71.04 -22.33
N ASP A 190 13.87 -71.62 -21.37
CA ASP A 190 13.61 -71.84 -19.91
C ASP A 190 14.76 -71.16 -19.10
N LEU A 191 15.61 -71.65 -18.17
CA LEU A 191 15.97 -72.89 -17.42
C LEU A 191 16.61 -72.42 -16.08
N ILE A 192 16.76 -73.17 -14.98
CA ILE A 192 15.99 -74.22 -14.27
C ILE A 192 16.64 -74.37 -12.85
N SER A 193 15.93 -74.92 -11.86
CA SER A 193 16.42 -75.36 -10.51
C SER A 193 17.14 -74.34 -9.58
N VAL A 194 17.45 -74.61 -8.31
CA VAL A 194 16.70 -75.08 -7.10
C VAL A 194 17.72 -75.53 -6.01
N SER A 195 17.77 -74.76 -4.91
CA SER A 195 18.09 -75.16 -3.51
C SER A 195 19.54 -75.32 -2.96
N LYS A 196 19.71 -74.76 -1.74
CA LYS A 196 20.51 -75.19 -0.55
C LYS A 196 22.05 -74.96 -0.46
N THR A 197 22.44 -74.39 0.71
CA THR A 197 23.67 -74.64 1.54
C THR A 197 25.06 -74.31 0.94
N ASP A 198 26.12 -73.96 1.69
CA ASP A 198 26.29 -73.67 3.13
C ASP A 198 27.59 -72.87 3.42
N SER A 199 27.61 -72.05 4.49
CA SER A 199 28.83 -71.63 5.24
C SER A 199 29.91 -70.78 4.49
N CYS A 200 30.96 -70.17 5.07
CA CYS A 200 31.33 -69.88 6.48
C CYS A 200 32.41 -68.77 6.55
N MET A 201 32.30 -67.80 7.49
CA MET A 201 33.41 -67.05 8.15
C MET A 201 34.36 -66.18 7.25
N LYS A 202 35.11 -65.14 7.68
CA LYS A 202 35.41 -64.39 8.95
C LYS A 202 36.09 -63.04 8.53
N GLU A 203 36.29 -61.94 9.29
CA GLU A 203 36.02 -61.49 10.68
C GLU A 203 36.05 -59.92 10.75
N GLU A 204 35.65 -59.33 11.89
CA GLU A 204 36.08 -58.09 12.61
C GLU A 204 37.03 -57.01 12.01
N SER A 205 37.05 -55.72 12.44
CA SER A 205 36.25 -54.87 13.38
C SER A 205 36.68 -53.37 13.20
N GLY A 206 36.13 -52.32 13.83
CA GLY A 206 34.91 -52.13 14.67
C GLY A 206 35.10 -51.10 15.83
N LEU A 207 33.98 -50.52 16.33
CA LEU A 207 33.79 -49.85 17.66
C LEU A 207 34.44 -48.45 17.88
N LEU A 208 33.93 -47.47 18.67
CA LEU A 208 32.62 -47.24 19.37
C LEU A 208 32.45 -45.72 19.77
N ASP A 209 31.21 -45.29 20.05
CA ASP A 209 30.71 -44.34 21.10
C ASP A 209 31.30 -42.93 21.37
N ALA A 210 30.71 -42.06 22.22
CA ALA A 210 29.29 -41.66 22.45
C ALA A 210 29.19 -40.47 23.45
N ASN A 211 28.08 -39.72 23.39
CA ASN A 211 27.33 -39.00 24.45
C ASN A 211 28.00 -38.13 25.57
N CYS A 212 27.41 -36.92 25.71
CA CYS A 212 27.01 -36.22 26.95
C CYS A 212 28.02 -35.89 28.08
N SER A 213 28.09 -34.61 28.48
CA SER A 213 27.50 -34.06 29.73
C SER A 213 27.95 -32.60 30.03
N GLU A 214 27.28 -31.93 30.99
CA GLU A 214 27.56 -30.54 31.41
C GLU A 214 28.40 -30.44 32.70
N LEU A 215 28.87 -29.22 33.02
CA LEU A 215 29.44 -28.77 34.32
C LEU A 215 30.84 -29.37 34.63
N LEU A 216 31.83 -28.65 35.19
CA LEU A 216 31.79 -27.68 36.29
C LEU A 216 32.99 -26.66 36.26
N HIS A 217 32.73 -25.44 36.74
CA HIS A 217 33.57 -24.59 37.63
C HIS A 217 35.05 -24.17 37.31
N VAL A 218 35.30 -22.87 37.59
CA VAL A 218 36.47 -22.31 38.35
C VAL A 218 37.81 -22.02 37.63
N ILE A 219 37.90 -20.79 37.10
CA ILE A 219 38.90 -19.72 37.43
C ILE A 219 39.95 -20.10 38.51
N PRO A 220 41.28 -19.82 38.39
CA PRO A 220 41.89 -18.63 37.75
C PRO A 220 43.21 -18.88 36.95
N GLY A 221 43.81 -17.80 36.41
CA GLY A 221 45.20 -17.51 36.78
C GLY A 221 46.22 -17.12 35.68
N LEU A 222 46.64 -15.84 35.75
CA LEU A 222 48.02 -15.33 35.57
C LEU A 222 48.75 -15.45 34.21
N GLU A 223 49.30 -14.31 33.79
CA GLU A 223 50.38 -14.18 32.81
C GLU A 223 51.71 -14.76 33.38
N PRO A 224 52.65 -15.16 32.52
CA PRO A 224 53.71 -14.21 32.10
C PRO A 224 53.95 -14.28 30.57
N THR A 225 54.46 -13.26 29.85
CA THR A 225 55.83 -12.70 29.83
C THR A 225 56.96 -13.77 29.80
N ARG A 226 58.10 -13.63 29.12
CA ARG A 226 58.73 -12.49 28.42
C ARG A 226 59.91 -12.98 27.54
N ALA A 227 60.19 -12.32 26.41
CA ALA A 227 61.52 -12.15 25.78
C ALA A 227 62.30 -13.45 25.37
N GLU A 228 63.48 -13.44 24.72
CA GLU A 228 64.38 -12.34 24.29
C GLU A 228 65.30 -12.75 23.10
N ASN A 229 66.19 -11.84 22.69
CA ASN A 229 67.43 -12.04 21.91
C ASN A 229 67.40 -12.17 20.37
N THR A 230 67.54 -11.00 19.77
CA THR A 230 68.14 -10.68 18.46
C THR A 230 69.52 -11.31 18.18
N SER A 231 69.82 -11.58 16.90
CA SER A 231 71.15 -11.28 16.30
C SER A 231 71.06 -11.15 14.75
N SER A 232 72.15 -10.76 14.08
CA SER A 232 72.13 -10.05 12.80
C SER A 232 72.68 -10.80 11.56
N SER A 233 72.37 -10.23 10.39
CA SER A 233 73.20 -10.09 9.16
C SER A 233 73.34 -11.20 8.08
N SER A 234 73.04 -10.75 6.83
CA SER A 234 73.70 -11.01 5.53
C SER A 234 73.62 -12.35 4.76
N SER A 235 72.94 -12.32 3.59
CA SER A 235 73.28 -12.99 2.29
C SER A 235 73.24 -14.55 2.19
N THR A 236 73.05 -15.25 1.05
CA THR A 236 73.22 -14.92 -0.39
C THR A 236 72.46 -15.89 -1.35
N ARG A 237 72.07 -15.41 -2.57
CA ARG A 237 71.98 -16.09 -3.91
C ARG A 237 71.42 -17.52 -4.16
N SER A 238 70.58 -17.58 -5.21
CA SER A 238 70.77 -18.33 -6.50
C SER A 238 69.92 -17.63 -7.61
N ILE A 239 70.42 -17.08 -8.74
CA ILE A 239 71.13 -17.59 -9.96
C ILE A 239 70.13 -18.28 -10.93
N SER A 240 69.96 -17.98 -12.25
CA SER A 240 70.71 -17.23 -13.31
C SER A 240 69.72 -16.55 -14.33
N ILE A 241 69.92 -15.38 -15.00
CA ILE A 241 70.93 -14.88 -16.00
C ILE A 241 70.73 -15.48 -17.44
N PRO A 242 70.84 -14.80 -18.63
CA PRO A 242 71.24 -13.39 -19.00
C PRO A 242 70.42 -12.60 -20.10
N ARG A 243 70.72 -11.28 -20.25
CA ARG A 243 70.91 -10.37 -21.46
C ARG A 243 70.03 -10.48 -22.76
N LYS A 244 69.73 -9.44 -23.59
CA LYS A 244 70.03 -7.98 -23.78
C LYS A 244 70.80 -7.58 -25.07
N THR A 245 70.09 -7.09 -26.10
CA THR A 245 70.50 -6.19 -27.22
C THR A 245 69.23 -5.43 -27.73
N ARG A 246 69.15 -4.15 -28.18
CA ARG A 246 69.98 -3.22 -29.02
C ARG A 246 69.88 -3.58 -30.53
N GLU A 247 69.63 -2.69 -31.51
CA GLU A 247 69.89 -1.23 -31.65
C GLU A 247 68.79 -0.37 -32.37
N LEU A 248 69.07 0.93 -32.50
CA LEU A 248 68.38 2.07 -33.20
C LEU A 248 68.79 2.12 -34.71
N PRO A 249 68.33 3.03 -35.63
CA PRO A 249 68.09 4.48 -35.40
C PRO A 249 67.09 5.30 -36.29
N SER A 250 66.83 6.56 -35.84
CA SER A 250 66.78 7.87 -36.57
C SER A 250 66.13 8.05 -37.99
N ARG A 251 65.57 9.22 -38.40
CA ARG A 251 65.60 10.60 -37.85
C ARG A 251 64.61 11.58 -38.56
N GLU A 252 64.10 12.59 -37.83
CA GLU A 252 63.80 14.01 -38.24
C GLU A 252 62.78 14.31 -39.39
N THR A 253 62.13 15.50 -39.55
CA THR A 253 62.30 16.87 -38.95
C THR A 253 61.00 17.75 -39.01
N GLN A 254 60.82 18.71 -38.06
CA GLN A 254 60.17 20.08 -38.19
C GLN A 254 58.62 20.21 -38.48
N ASN A 255 57.86 21.30 -38.15
CA ASN A 255 58.07 22.51 -37.30
C ASN A 255 56.74 23.20 -36.78
N GLU A 256 56.87 23.97 -35.69
CA GLU A 256 56.24 25.27 -35.26
C GLU A 256 54.72 25.66 -35.24
N MET A 257 54.29 26.16 -34.05
CA MET A 257 53.54 27.39 -33.67
C MET A 257 52.11 27.83 -34.17
N ILE A 258 51.12 27.69 -33.26
CA ILE A 258 50.07 28.65 -32.75
C ILE A 258 49.09 29.41 -33.74
N PRO A 259 48.10 30.25 -33.30
CA PRO A 259 46.65 29.92 -33.27
C PRO A 259 45.73 30.72 -34.23
N LYS A 260 44.42 30.38 -34.26
CA LYS A 260 43.34 31.34 -34.59
C LYS A 260 42.12 31.25 -33.66
N ILE A 261 41.44 32.40 -33.50
CA ILE A 261 40.17 32.62 -32.80
C ILE A 261 39.18 33.21 -33.81
N ALA A 262 37.88 32.92 -33.69
CA ALA A 262 36.81 33.69 -34.33
C ALA A 262 35.71 34.03 -33.31
N LYS A 263 35.02 35.16 -33.50
CA LYS A 263 33.90 35.67 -32.69
C LYS A 263 32.85 36.32 -33.58
N MET A 264 31.57 36.15 -33.27
CA MET A 264 30.47 37.10 -33.48
C MET A 264 29.43 36.81 -32.38
N ILE A 265 29.08 37.72 -31.45
CA ILE A 265 28.47 39.07 -31.53
C ILE A 265 26.93 39.00 -31.44
N ILE A 266 26.34 39.86 -30.61
CA ILE A 266 24.92 39.84 -30.19
C ILE A 266 24.17 41.07 -30.73
N SER A 267 22.97 40.86 -31.27
CA SER A 267 21.89 41.85 -31.46
C SER A 267 20.59 41.11 -31.87
N GLY A 268 19.35 41.56 -31.62
CA GLY A 268 18.89 42.70 -30.82
C GLY A 268 17.61 43.36 -31.38
N LYS A 269 16.53 43.37 -30.57
CA LYS A 269 15.21 44.05 -30.73
C LYS A 269 14.09 43.38 -31.56
N LYS A 270 12.85 43.83 -31.23
CA LYS A 270 11.51 43.35 -31.63
C LYS A 270 11.04 43.88 -33.00
N GLN A 271 10.17 43.12 -33.67
CA GLN A 271 9.01 43.58 -34.49
C GLN A 271 8.03 42.39 -34.60
N THR A 272 6.83 42.45 -34.01
CA THR A 272 5.51 42.87 -34.56
C THR A 272 4.77 41.82 -35.41
N MET A 273 3.43 41.84 -35.32
CA MET A 273 2.50 40.81 -35.83
C MET A 273 2.43 40.75 -37.37
N GLY A 274 2.15 39.55 -37.89
CA GLY A 274 1.72 39.31 -39.27
C GLY A 274 1.05 37.95 -39.38
N PHE A 275 -0.28 37.94 -39.52
CA PHE A 275 -1.06 36.75 -39.89
C PHE A 275 -1.39 36.88 -41.37
N ASP A 276 -1.18 35.81 -42.15
CA ASP A 276 -1.75 35.68 -43.49
C ASP A 276 -2.18 34.23 -43.71
N ILE A 277 -3.37 34.05 -44.28
CA ILE A 277 -4.00 32.77 -44.57
C ILE A 277 -4.35 32.73 -46.06
N PRO A 278 -3.92 31.69 -46.78
CA PRO A 278 -4.61 31.22 -47.98
C PRO A 278 -5.52 30.02 -47.63
N CYS A 279 -6.77 30.07 -48.10
CA CYS A 279 -7.73 28.97 -48.07
C CYS A 279 -8.44 28.89 -49.44
N ALA A 280 -9.27 27.86 -49.68
CA ALA A 280 -9.90 27.47 -50.97
C ALA A 280 -8.90 26.80 -51.96
N THR A 281 -8.94 25.49 -52.30
CA THR A 281 -9.96 24.57 -52.91
C THR A 281 -10.06 24.65 -54.45
N PRO A 282 -10.54 23.63 -55.20
CA PRO A 282 -11.05 22.28 -54.84
C PRO A 282 -10.45 21.11 -55.71
N GLU A 283 -11.18 19.99 -55.83
CA GLU A 283 -11.14 18.92 -56.87
C GLU A 283 -10.01 17.84 -56.82
N GLU A 284 -10.25 16.54 -57.07
CA GLU A 284 -11.49 15.72 -57.05
C GLU A 284 -11.22 14.19 -56.89
N ASN A 285 -12.30 13.40 -56.79
CA ASN A 285 -12.51 11.92 -56.82
C ASN A 285 -11.44 10.97 -57.43
N GLY A 286 -11.31 9.66 -57.06
CA GLY A 286 -11.99 8.80 -56.07
C GLY A 286 -11.79 7.27 -56.33
N GLN A 287 -12.20 6.40 -55.38
CA GLN A 287 -12.49 4.92 -55.47
C GLN A 287 -11.39 3.94 -56.00
N THR A 288 -10.78 3.05 -55.19
CA THR A 288 -11.18 1.71 -54.64
C THR A 288 -11.41 0.54 -55.62
N VAL A 289 -10.77 -0.63 -55.36
CA VAL A 289 -11.30 -2.03 -55.48
C VAL A 289 -10.29 -3.06 -54.91
N TYR A 290 -10.70 -4.32 -54.67
CA TYR A 290 -10.03 -5.38 -53.88
C TYR A 290 -9.26 -6.48 -54.68
N SER A 291 -8.32 -7.15 -53.97
CA SER A 291 -7.93 -8.59 -54.00
C SER A 291 -7.35 -9.31 -55.24
N CYS A 292 -6.08 -9.75 -55.09
CA CYS A 292 -5.45 -11.08 -55.31
C CYS A 292 -5.92 -12.08 -56.43
N ILE A 293 -4.94 -12.69 -57.14
CA ILE A 293 -4.66 -14.16 -57.20
C ILE A 293 -3.30 -14.47 -57.91
N LYS A 294 -2.88 -15.76 -57.97
CA LYS A 294 -1.55 -16.36 -58.29
C LYS A 294 -1.21 -16.42 -59.81
N ASP A 295 -0.02 -16.82 -60.31
CA ASP A 295 0.59 -18.18 -60.29
C ASP A 295 2.04 -18.28 -60.85
N GLN A 296 2.82 -19.28 -60.35
CA GLN A 296 3.76 -20.26 -60.98
C GLN A 296 4.88 -19.82 -62.00
N ALA A 297 5.94 -20.59 -62.33
CA ALA A 297 6.25 -22.03 -62.17
C ALA A 297 7.78 -22.40 -62.18
N MET A 298 8.17 -23.52 -61.54
CA MET A 298 9.30 -24.48 -61.84
C MET A 298 10.77 -23.95 -61.99
N PHE A 299 11.87 -24.73 -62.09
CA PHE A 299 12.23 -26.18 -61.92
C PHE A 299 13.69 -26.23 -61.31
N GLU A 300 14.58 -27.25 -61.26
CA GLU A 300 14.76 -28.64 -61.77
C GLU A 300 15.77 -29.42 -60.85
N ALA A 301 16.34 -30.59 -61.25
CA ALA A 301 17.41 -31.35 -60.52
C ALA A 301 18.34 -32.15 -61.48
N PRO A 302 19.53 -32.68 -61.06
CA PRO A 302 19.60 -34.08 -60.56
C PRO A 302 20.78 -34.51 -59.60
N ASP A 303 20.50 -35.57 -58.81
CA ASP A 303 21.28 -36.80 -58.44
C ASP A 303 22.68 -36.89 -57.75
N GLU A 304 22.89 -38.12 -57.20
CA GLU A 304 24.09 -38.83 -56.65
C GLU A 304 24.66 -38.42 -55.26
N THR A 305 24.36 -39.15 -54.16
CA THR A 305 24.95 -40.44 -53.61
C THR A 305 26.34 -40.28 -52.94
N ASP A 306 26.81 -41.10 -52.00
CA ASP A 306 26.29 -41.99 -50.92
C ASP A 306 27.55 -42.52 -50.16
N ASN A 307 27.48 -42.81 -48.84
CA ASN A 307 28.26 -43.81 -48.07
C ASN A 307 28.49 -43.47 -46.56
N GLY A 308 28.59 -44.52 -45.73
CA GLY A 308 29.91 -44.73 -45.07
C GLY A 308 30.14 -44.49 -43.57
N SER A 309 29.29 -45.04 -42.68
CA SER A 309 29.71 -45.79 -41.46
C SER A 309 30.81 -45.31 -40.47
N GLN A 310 30.44 -45.32 -39.18
CA GLN A 310 31.17 -45.88 -38.00
C GLN A 310 32.22 -45.10 -37.16
N ASN A 311 31.75 -44.67 -35.97
CA ASN A 311 32.02 -45.29 -34.62
C ASN A 311 33.18 -44.80 -33.69
N VAL A 312 32.94 -44.93 -32.37
CA VAL A 312 33.84 -44.83 -31.17
C VAL A 312 34.42 -43.43 -30.80
N GLY A 313 34.57 -43.12 -29.48
CA GLY A 313 35.58 -42.13 -29.03
C GLY A 313 35.30 -41.20 -27.83
N SER A 314 35.04 -41.74 -26.64
CA SER A 314 34.97 -41.08 -25.32
C SER A 314 35.92 -39.89 -24.96
N VAL A 315 35.33 -38.86 -24.30
CA VAL A 315 35.79 -38.24 -23.01
C VAL A 315 36.87 -37.11 -22.94
N ASN A 316 36.48 -36.04 -22.20
CA ASN A 316 37.24 -35.01 -21.43
C ASN A 316 37.95 -33.77 -22.04
N MET A 317 37.45 -32.61 -21.59
CA MET A 317 38.10 -31.38 -21.07
C MET A 317 39.06 -30.48 -21.90
N TYR A 318 38.73 -29.18 -21.78
CA TYR A 318 39.41 -27.90 -22.09
C TYR A 318 40.89 -27.74 -21.63
N PRO A 319 41.62 -26.62 -21.93
CA PRO A 319 41.23 -25.37 -22.65
C PRO A 319 42.24 -24.79 -23.69
N GLY A 320 41.81 -23.81 -24.52
CA GLY A 320 42.68 -22.67 -24.90
C GLY A 320 42.68 -22.14 -26.37
N GLN A 321 42.52 -20.81 -26.49
CA GLN A 321 43.06 -19.89 -27.53
C GLN A 321 42.58 -19.90 -29.01
N ASP A 322 41.70 -18.93 -29.31
CA ASP A 322 41.93 -17.75 -30.19
C ASP A 322 42.07 -17.81 -31.73
N TYR A 323 41.16 -17.04 -32.40
CA TYR A 323 41.18 -16.47 -33.77
C TYR A 323 41.26 -17.45 -34.97
N GLN A 324 40.61 -17.21 -36.13
CA GLN A 324 39.99 -16.00 -36.69
C GLN A 324 38.88 -16.35 -37.73
N SER A 325 37.91 -15.47 -37.97
CA SER A 325 37.48 -15.00 -39.32
C SER A 325 36.27 -14.03 -39.23
N TYR A 326 36.04 -13.22 -40.27
CA TYR A 326 35.20 -12.01 -40.21
C TYR A 326 34.02 -11.99 -41.21
N THR A 327 32.81 -11.76 -40.68
CA THR A 327 31.67 -10.98 -41.23
C THR A 327 31.21 -11.18 -42.69
N SER A 328 29.90 -11.25 -42.98
CA SER A 328 28.95 -10.13 -42.87
C SER A 328 27.54 -10.57 -43.39
N LYS A 329 26.39 -9.90 -43.15
CA LYS A 329 26.01 -8.82 -42.21
C LYS A 329 24.47 -8.83 -42.01
N SER A 330 23.99 -9.09 -40.80
CA SER A 330 22.74 -8.52 -40.26
C SER A 330 22.82 -8.58 -38.72
N THR A 331 22.25 -7.59 -38.00
CA THR A 331 22.62 -7.38 -36.60
C THR A 331 21.47 -6.93 -35.69
N SER A 332 21.05 -7.83 -34.80
CA SER A 332 20.28 -7.51 -33.59
C SER A 332 20.67 -8.48 -32.46
N LYS A 333 21.85 -8.28 -31.86
CA LYS A 333 22.28 -9.03 -30.68
C LYS A 333 21.55 -8.50 -29.44
N SER A 334 20.90 -9.38 -28.67
CA SER A 334 20.39 -9.05 -27.34
C SER A 334 21.56 -8.81 -26.37
N LYS A 335 21.67 -7.61 -25.79
CA LYS A 335 22.55 -7.37 -24.63
C LYS A 335 22.09 -8.28 -23.49
N GLN A 336 23.04 -8.94 -22.81
CA GLN A 336 22.76 -9.57 -21.51
C GLN A 336 22.49 -8.48 -20.46
N LYS A 337 21.54 -8.70 -19.55
CA LYS A 337 21.27 -7.74 -18.46
C LYS A 337 22.43 -7.73 -17.46
N LEU A 338 22.94 -6.54 -17.15
CA LEU A 338 24.05 -6.33 -16.22
C LEU A 338 23.59 -6.51 -14.76
N ASN A 339 24.45 -7.07 -13.90
CA ASN A 339 24.16 -7.28 -12.48
C ASN A 339 24.55 -6.05 -11.67
N VAL A 340 23.63 -5.07 -11.63
CA VAL A 340 23.84 -3.73 -11.05
C VAL A 340 24.41 -3.75 -9.63
N LYS A 341 24.08 -4.74 -8.79
CA LYS A 341 24.59 -4.82 -7.41
C LYS A 341 26.11 -4.95 -7.36
N LEU A 342 26.69 -5.85 -8.18
CA LEU A 342 28.13 -6.09 -8.26
C LEU A 342 28.90 -5.01 -9.05
N GLU A 343 28.17 -4.05 -9.62
CA GLU A 343 28.71 -2.96 -10.44
C GLU A 343 28.66 -1.62 -9.70
N LEU A 344 27.64 -1.42 -8.85
CA LEU A 344 27.52 -0.31 -7.91
C LEU A 344 28.66 -0.31 -6.88
N GLU A 345 29.09 -1.49 -6.41
CA GLU A 345 30.29 -1.64 -5.56
C GLU A 345 31.61 -1.28 -6.27
N LYS A 346 31.62 -1.27 -7.62
CA LYS A 346 32.80 -0.93 -8.44
C LYS A 346 32.78 0.51 -8.97
N ARG A 347 31.63 1.18 -8.91
CA ARG A 347 31.44 2.54 -9.43
C ARG A 347 32.32 3.53 -8.66
N GLN A 348 32.80 4.56 -9.35
CA GLN A 348 33.59 5.67 -8.76
C GLN A 348 34.78 5.21 -7.86
N GLY A 349 35.36 4.04 -8.13
CA GLY A 349 36.47 3.48 -7.34
C GLY A 349 36.11 3.12 -5.90
N GLY A 350 34.83 2.87 -5.60
CA GLY A 350 34.33 2.56 -4.26
C GLY A 350 34.00 3.79 -3.39
N LYS A 351 34.05 5.00 -3.95
CA LYS A 351 33.55 6.21 -3.26
C LYS A 351 32.02 6.25 -3.28
N PRO A 352 31.33 6.40 -2.14
CA PRO A 352 29.88 6.58 -2.13
C PRO A 352 29.46 8.00 -2.51
N LEU A 353 28.31 8.10 -3.20
CA LEU A 353 27.63 9.36 -3.54
C LEU A 353 26.85 9.94 -2.35
N LEU A 354 26.92 11.25 -2.14
CA LEU A 354 26.19 11.99 -1.11
C LEU A 354 25.52 13.24 -1.67
N ASN A 355 24.22 13.42 -1.42
CA ASN A 355 23.46 14.57 -1.89
C ASN A 355 23.37 15.62 -0.77
N LEU A 356 23.88 16.83 -1.02
CA LEU A 356 24.08 17.86 0.00
C LEU A 356 23.38 19.16 -0.39
N VAL A 357 22.50 19.68 0.48
CA VAL A 357 21.81 20.97 0.27
C VAL A 357 22.37 22.08 1.16
N VAL A 358 22.40 23.31 0.67
CA VAL A 358 22.85 24.49 1.42
C VAL A 358 21.67 25.41 1.71
N ILE A 359 21.40 25.65 2.98
CA ILE A 359 20.26 26.43 3.48
C ILE A 359 20.70 27.55 4.43
N GLY A 360 19.84 28.55 4.62
CA GLY A 360 20.11 29.72 5.45
C GLY A 360 19.50 30.99 4.86
N HIS A 361 19.45 32.06 5.67
CA HIS A 361 18.95 33.39 5.31
C HIS A 361 19.60 33.94 4.02
N VAL A 362 18.97 34.92 3.37
CA VAL A 362 19.48 35.60 2.16
C VAL A 362 20.91 36.07 2.37
N ASP A 363 21.13 36.94 3.36
CA ASP A 363 22.40 37.63 3.56
C ASP A 363 23.50 36.77 4.18
N ALA A 364 23.20 35.56 4.64
CA ALA A 364 24.17 34.64 5.23
C ALA A 364 25.25 34.13 4.23
N GLY A 365 25.15 34.47 2.95
CA GLY A 365 26.23 34.29 1.97
C GLY A 365 26.46 32.86 1.47
N LYS A 366 25.38 32.06 1.36
CA LYS A 366 25.39 30.65 0.90
C LYS A 366 26.19 30.44 -0.40
N SER A 367 25.71 31.03 -1.48
CA SER A 367 26.24 30.93 -2.85
C SER A 367 27.65 31.49 -2.96
N THR A 368 27.97 32.52 -2.15
CA THR A 368 29.32 33.08 -2.04
C THR A 368 30.29 32.09 -1.40
N LEU A 369 29.92 31.48 -0.27
CA LEU A 369 30.70 30.46 0.43
C LEU A 369 30.93 29.23 -0.46
N MET A 370 29.88 28.76 -1.15
CA MET A 370 29.95 27.59 -2.03
C MET A 370 30.71 27.84 -3.33
N GLY A 371 30.48 28.97 -4.01
CA GLY A 371 31.22 29.34 -5.22
C GLY A 371 32.71 29.57 -4.94
N HIS A 372 33.05 30.13 -3.77
CA HIS A 372 34.45 30.22 -3.33
C HIS A 372 35.04 28.84 -2.99
N LEU A 373 34.26 27.94 -2.38
CA LEU A 373 34.69 26.56 -2.13
C LEU A 373 35.02 25.82 -3.44
N LEU A 374 34.16 25.91 -4.46
CA LEU A 374 34.37 25.31 -5.79
C LEU A 374 35.59 25.91 -6.51
N TYR A 375 35.85 27.21 -6.34
CA TYR A 375 37.08 27.86 -6.82
C TYR A 375 38.33 27.32 -6.11
N LEU A 376 38.30 27.17 -4.78
CA LEU A 376 39.44 26.67 -3.99
C LEU A 376 39.71 25.17 -4.23
N LEU A 377 38.68 24.38 -4.56
CA LEU A 377 38.81 23.00 -5.02
C LEU A 377 39.33 22.88 -6.46
N GLY A 378 39.32 23.98 -7.23
CA GLY A 378 39.83 24.02 -8.60
C GLY A 378 38.85 23.58 -9.69
N HIS A 379 37.58 23.29 -9.35
CA HIS A 379 36.53 22.99 -10.33
C HIS A 379 36.26 24.20 -11.25
N VAL A 380 36.34 25.42 -10.70
CA VAL A 380 36.25 26.66 -11.50
C VAL A 380 37.65 27.12 -11.93
N ASN A 381 37.93 27.05 -13.23
CA ASN A 381 39.15 27.58 -13.83
C ASN A 381 39.36 29.07 -13.48
N LYS A 382 40.58 29.43 -13.06
CA LYS A 382 40.92 30.82 -12.64
C LYS A 382 40.58 31.89 -13.68
N ARG A 383 40.69 31.56 -14.98
CA ARG A 383 40.31 32.41 -16.11
C ARG A 383 38.79 32.68 -16.16
N THR A 384 37.97 31.68 -15.84
CA THR A 384 36.51 31.78 -15.76
C THR A 384 36.09 32.59 -14.54
N MET A 385 36.71 32.33 -13.38
CA MET A 385 36.45 33.12 -12.16
C MET A 385 36.74 34.61 -12.38
N HIS A 386 37.90 34.96 -12.96
CA HIS A 386 38.25 36.36 -13.28
C HIS A 386 37.32 36.98 -14.35
N LYS A 387 36.69 36.17 -15.23
CA LYS A 387 35.62 36.64 -16.12
C LYS A 387 34.38 37.03 -15.33
N TYR A 388 33.88 36.17 -14.44
CA TYR A 388 32.73 36.46 -13.59
C TYR A 388 32.99 37.64 -12.63
N GLU A 389 34.22 37.78 -12.13
CA GLU A 389 34.66 38.94 -11.35
C GLU A 389 34.57 40.25 -12.18
N GLN A 390 34.97 40.23 -13.45
CA GLN A 390 34.82 41.39 -14.34
C GLN A 390 33.37 41.66 -14.75
N GLU A 391 32.54 40.64 -14.91
CA GLU A 391 31.13 40.79 -15.31
C GLU A 391 30.26 41.27 -14.14
N SER A 392 30.43 40.71 -12.94
CA SER A 392 29.80 41.19 -11.71
C SER A 392 30.24 42.61 -11.33
N LYS A 393 31.52 42.97 -11.53
CA LYS A 393 32.00 44.37 -11.38
C LYS A 393 31.31 45.33 -12.36
N LYS A 394 31.12 44.94 -13.64
CA LYS A 394 30.37 45.73 -14.63
C LYS A 394 28.88 45.86 -14.29
N ALA A 395 28.30 44.84 -13.66
CA ALA A 395 26.92 44.84 -13.17
C ALA A 395 26.73 45.58 -11.82
N GLY A 396 27.78 46.20 -11.27
CA GLY A 396 27.70 46.91 -9.97
C GLY A 396 27.59 46.00 -8.74
N LYS A 397 27.78 44.68 -8.91
CA LYS A 397 27.61 43.63 -7.88
C LYS A 397 28.95 42.97 -7.53
N ALA A 398 30.02 43.76 -7.43
CA ALA A 398 31.40 43.29 -7.33
C ALA A 398 31.69 42.33 -6.15
N SER A 399 30.98 42.45 -5.04
CA SER A 399 31.07 41.58 -3.86
C SER A 399 30.51 40.17 -4.08
N PHE A 400 29.70 39.96 -5.13
CA PHE A 400 28.99 38.72 -5.41
C PHE A 400 29.68 37.85 -6.48
N ALA A 401 30.94 38.16 -6.84
CA ALA A 401 31.69 37.48 -7.89
C ALA A 401 31.76 35.94 -7.75
N TYR A 402 31.72 35.43 -6.51
CA TYR A 402 31.68 33.98 -6.23
C TYR A 402 30.29 33.37 -6.40
N ALA A 403 29.21 34.10 -6.14
CA ALA A 403 27.83 33.59 -6.30
C ALA A 403 27.51 33.31 -7.78
N TRP A 404 28.10 34.10 -8.70
CA TRP A 404 28.02 33.90 -10.17
C TRP A 404 28.55 32.55 -10.69
N VAL A 405 29.21 31.75 -9.84
CA VAL A 405 29.58 30.35 -10.12
C VAL A 405 28.35 29.42 -10.11
N LEU A 406 27.32 29.75 -9.33
CA LEU A 406 26.11 28.95 -9.11
C LEU A 406 24.84 29.64 -9.63
N ASP A 407 24.74 30.97 -9.49
CA ASP A 407 23.72 31.76 -10.16
C ASP A 407 23.98 31.69 -11.68
N GLU A 408 23.24 30.87 -12.42
CA GLU A 408 23.38 30.76 -13.88
C GLU A 408 22.51 31.76 -14.63
N THR A 409 21.30 32.04 -14.13
CA THR A 409 20.29 32.78 -14.89
C THR A 409 20.61 34.27 -14.99
N GLY A 410 20.05 34.91 -16.02
CA GLY A 410 20.15 36.36 -16.19
C GLY A 410 19.43 37.15 -15.09
N GLU A 411 18.42 36.57 -14.43
CA GLU A 411 17.64 37.27 -13.39
C GLU A 411 18.32 37.22 -12.03
N GLU A 412 18.81 36.05 -11.62
CA GLU A 412 19.58 35.88 -10.37
C GLU A 412 20.79 36.80 -10.34
N ARG A 413 21.55 36.85 -11.44
CA ARG A 413 22.73 37.71 -11.61
C ARG A 413 22.43 39.21 -11.59
N GLN A 414 21.21 39.62 -11.96
CA GLN A 414 20.77 41.02 -11.89
C GLN A 414 20.28 41.40 -10.49
N ARG A 415 19.45 40.56 -9.87
CA ARG A 415 18.91 40.78 -8.52
C ARG A 415 20.01 40.64 -7.46
N GLY A 416 20.93 39.69 -7.64
CA GLY A 416 21.88 39.22 -6.63
C GLY A 416 21.22 38.28 -5.61
N VAL A 417 20.23 37.50 -6.07
CA VAL A 417 19.43 36.59 -5.25
C VAL A 417 19.16 35.33 -6.08
N THR A 418 19.66 34.19 -5.62
CA THR A 418 19.38 32.86 -6.17
C THR A 418 17.89 32.54 -6.06
N MET A 419 17.29 32.03 -7.14
CA MET A 419 15.84 31.84 -7.32
C MET A 419 15.47 30.36 -7.32
N ASP A 420 16.23 29.55 -8.06
CA ASP A 420 16.06 28.10 -8.18
C ASP A 420 17.25 27.35 -7.54
N VAL A 421 17.28 26.02 -7.61
CA VAL A 421 18.31 25.20 -6.95
C VAL A 421 19.46 24.92 -7.90
N GLY A 422 20.59 25.64 -7.73
CA GLY A 422 21.80 25.40 -8.51
C GLY A 422 22.46 24.07 -8.14
N MET A 423 22.64 23.17 -9.12
CA MET A 423 23.25 21.84 -8.92
C MET A 423 24.67 21.75 -9.49
N THR A 424 25.62 21.26 -8.70
CA THR A 424 27.01 21.01 -9.14
C THR A 424 27.59 19.75 -8.48
N GLU A 425 28.57 19.08 -9.11
CA GLU A 425 29.31 17.95 -8.52
C GLU A 425 30.72 18.39 -8.09
N PHE A 426 31.16 17.96 -6.91
CA PHE A 426 32.58 17.97 -6.54
C PHE A 426 33.00 16.69 -5.82
N GLN A 427 34.30 16.37 -5.89
CA GLN A 427 34.85 15.12 -5.33
C GLN A 427 35.72 15.40 -4.12
N THR A 428 35.48 14.66 -3.03
CA THR A 428 36.31 14.70 -1.81
C THR A 428 37.31 13.55 -1.80
N LYS A 429 38.06 13.39 -0.71
CA LYS A 429 38.96 12.24 -0.54
C LYS A 429 38.17 10.94 -0.49
N SER A 430 37.04 10.88 0.25
CA SER A 430 36.26 9.65 0.43
C SER A 430 34.98 9.52 -0.41
N LYS A 431 34.36 10.63 -0.85
CA LYS A 431 33.02 10.66 -1.47
C LYS A 431 32.97 11.47 -2.76
N VAL A 432 31.93 11.24 -3.54
CA VAL A 432 31.44 12.15 -4.57
C VAL A 432 30.21 12.88 -4.01
N ILE A 433 30.11 14.19 -4.24
CA ILE A 433 29.10 15.04 -3.60
C ILE A 433 28.37 15.88 -4.64
N THR A 434 27.06 15.70 -4.72
CA THR A 434 26.16 16.57 -5.48
C THR A 434 25.68 17.70 -4.57
N LEU A 435 26.16 18.90 -4.85
CA LEU A 435 25.82 20.15 -4.17
C LEU A 435 24.56 20.76 -4.77
N MET A 436 23.62 21.12 -3.90
CA MET A 436 22.39 21.85 -4.21
C MET A 436 22.38 23.16 -3.41
N ASP A 437 22.65 24.29 -4.05
CA ASP A 437 22.54 25.61 -3.40
C ASP A 437 21.07 26.05 -3.43
N ALA A 438 20.44 26.18 -2.26
CA ALA A 438 19.02 26.49 -2.16
C ALA A 438 18.78 28.00 -1.99
N PRO A 439 17.70 28.54 -2.58
CA PRO A 439 17.42 29.97 -2.51
C PRO A 439 17.16 30.45 -1.08
N GLY A 440 17.51 31.71 -0.81
CA GLY A 440 17.36 32.32 0.51
C GLY A 440 16.02 33.01 0.77
N HIS A 441 15.31 33.46 -0.27
CA HIS A 441 14.18 34.37 -0.09
C HIS A 441 12.89 33.65 0.34
N LYS A 442 12.02 34.35 1.10
CA LYS A 442 10.78 33.78 1.66
C LYS A 442 9.80 33.26 0.60
N ASP A 443 9.84 33.85 -0.59
CA ASP A 443 8.95 33.47 -1.70
C ASP A 443 9.39 32.16 -2.37
N PHE A 444 10.70 31.87 -2.35
CA PHE A 444 11.32 30.71 -3.03
C PHE A 444 11.55 29.53 -2.08
N ILE A 445 10.94 29.54 -0.89
CA ILE A 445 10.90 28.37 0.00
C ILE A 445 10.32 27.11 -0.68
N PRO A 446 9.35 27.15 -1.62
CA PRO A 446 8.97 25.97 -2.40
C PRO A 446 10.16 25.34 -3.14
N ASN A 447 11.02 26.15 -3.75
CA ASN A 447 12.24 25.71 -4.44
C ASN A 447 13.29 25.19 -3.44
N MET A 448 13.40 25.81 -2.25
CA MET A 448 14.20 25.26 -1.16
C MET A 448 13.70 23.87 -0.73
N ILE A 449 12.38 23.64 -0.69
CA ILE A 449 11.77 22.36 -0.34
C ILE A 449 12.08 21.28 -1.39
N THR A 450 12.02 21.58 -2.69
CA THR A 450 12.32 20.59 -3.74
C THR A 450 13.80 20.17 -3.75
N GLY A 451 14.73 21.10 -3.48
CA GLY A 451 16.15 20.78 -3.28
C GLY A 451 16.40 19.98 -1.99
N ALA A 452 15.80 20.41 -0.88
CA ALA A 452 15.97 19.73 0.42
C ALA A 452 15.32 18.33 0.47
N ALA A 453 14.27 18.07 -0.32
CA ALA A 453 13.65 16.75 -0.42
C ALA A 453 14.57 15.71 -1.10
N GLN A 454 15.46 16.17 -1.99
CA GLN A 454 16.42 15.32 -2.69
C GLN A 454 17.70 15.03 -1.88
N ALA A 455 17.94 15.79 -0.81
CA ALA A 455 19.19 15.78 -0.04
C ALA A 455 19.25 14.72 1.08
N ASP A 456 20.45 14.19 1.32
CA ASP A 456 20.77 13.30 2.44
C ASP A 456 21.25 14.08 3.68
N VAL A 457 21.94 15.20 3.42
CA VAL A 457 22.71 15.99 4.38
C VAL A 457 22.56 17.48 4.04
N ALA A 458 22.69 18.36 5.03
CA ALA A 458 22.61 19.80 4.82
C ALA A 458 23.76 20.60 5.44
N ILE A 459 24.07 21.74 4.81
CA ILE A 459 24.84 22.84 5.39
C ILE A 459 23.85 23.94 5.78
N LEU A 460 23.85 24.37 7.03
CA LEU A 460 23.13 25.55 7.50
C LEU A 460 24.11 26.72 7.62
N VAL A 461 24.07 27.65 6.67
CA VAL A 461 24.87 28.88 6.72
C VAL A 461 24.12 29.92 7.54
N VAL A 462 24.80 30.47 8.55
CA VAL A 462 24.25 31.41 9.52
C VAL A 462 25.19 32.59 9.66
N ASP A 463 24.67 33.78 9.87
CA ASP A 463 25.51 34.96 10.04
C ASP A 463 26.13 35.06 11.44
N ALA A 464 27.32 35.67 11.52
CA ALA A 464 27.98 36.04 12.77
C ALA A 464 27.61 37.46 13.25
N SER A 465 27.26 38.34 12.30
CA SER A 465 27.10 39.78 12.53
C SER A 465 25.95 40.09 13.50
N ARG A 466 26.04 41.25 14.17
CA ARG A 466 25.06 41.67 15.18
C ARG A 466 23.89 42.40 14.49
N GLY A 467 22.69 41.84 14.61
CA GLY A 467 21.51 42.25 13.86
C GLY A 467 21.12 41.21 12.79
N GLU A 468 22.05 40.84 11.91
CA GLU A 468 21.79 39.87 10.83
C GLU A 468 21.57 38.43 11.36
N PHE A 469 22.33 38.01 12.37
CA PHE A 469 22.08 36.75 13.08
C PHE A 469 20.71 36.75 13.77
N GLU A 470 20.42 37.82 14.49
CA GLU A 470 19.17 38.00 15.24
C GLU A 470 17.95 37.96 14.29
N ALA A 471 17.96 38.71 13.19
CA ALA A 471 16.89 38.71 12.18
C ALA A 471 16.69 37.31 11.54
N GLY A 472 17.77 36.58 11.26
CA GLY A 472 17.70 35.20 10.79
C GLY A 472 17.15 34.22 11.83
N PHE A 473 17.32 34.51 13.12
CA PHE A 473 16.99 33.63 14.26
C PHE A 473 15.76 34.08 15.08
N GLU A 474 15.01 35.10 14.65
CA GLU A 474 13.77 35.52 15.33
C GLU A 474 12.57 34.59 15.06
N ALA A 475 11.42 34.89 15.67
CA ALA A 475 10.19 34.14 15.45
C ALA A 475 9.64 34.46 14.05
N GLY A 476 9.81 33.53 13.10
CA GLY A 476 9.55 33.75 11.67
C GLY A 476 10.82 33.97 10.83
N GLY A 477 12.01 33.97 11.44
CA GLY A 477 13.28 34.06 10.74
C GLY A 477 13.55 32.83 9.85
N GLN A 478 14.00 33.07 8.61
CA GLN A 478 14.20 32.04 7.59
C GLN A 478 15.15 30.92 8.05
N THR A 479 16.24 31.24 8.76
CA THR A 479 17.21 30.24 9.25
C THR A 479 16.53 29.19 10.15
N ARG A 480 15.51 29.57 10.93
CA ARG A 480 14.70 28.63 11.73
C ARG A 480 13.72 27.84 10.86
N GLU A 481 13.03 28.49 9.92
CA GLU A 481 12.09 27.79 9.03
C GLU A 481 12.82 26.72 8.19
N HIS A 482 13.94 27.06 7.55
CA HIS A 482 14.71 26.13 6.73
C HIS A 482 15.21 24.91 7.53
N ALA A 483 15.70 25.12 8.76
CA ALA A 483 16.16 24.04 9.62
C ALA A 483 15.03 23.06 10.02
N ILE A 484 13.83 23.58 10.30
CA ILE A 484 12.63 22.78 10.58
C ILE A 484 12.17 22.02 9.33
N LEU A 485 12.19 22.67 8.15
CA LEU A 485 11.86 22.05 6.86
C LEU A 485 12.81 20.90 6.53
N VAL A 486 14.13 21.14 6.53
CA VAL A 486 15.16 20.11 6.28
C VAL A 486 15.04 18.95 7.27
N ARG A 487 14.74 19.22 8.54
CA ARG A 487 14.54 18.15 9.53
C ARG A 487 13.27 17.34 9.29
N SER A 488 12.21 17.97 8.79
CA SER A 488 10.93 17.35 8.47
C SER A 488 10.99 16.50 7.19
N LEU A 489 11.71 16.98 6.17
CA LEU A 489 12.05 16.24 4.95
C LEU A 489 12.98 15.05 5.25
N GLY A 490 13.66 15.09 6.40
CA GLY A 490 14.18 13.91 7.09
C GLY A 490 15.69 13.80 7.18
N VAL A 491 16.42 14.85 6.80
CA VAL A 491 17.86 14.95 7.02
C VAL A 491 18.18 14.78 8.50
N THR A 492 19.23 14.01 8.80
CA THR A 492 19.68 13.73 10.18
C THR A 492 21.00 14.41 10.54
N GLN A 493 21.88 14.63 9.55
CA GLN A 493 23.22 15.19 9.72
C GLN A 493 23.24 16.64 9.20
N LEU A 494 23.82 17.55 9.98
CA LEU A 494 23.83 18.98 9.68
C LEU A 494 25.18 19.59 10.08
N VAL A 495 25.79 20.41 9.21
CA VAL A 495 26.90 21.29 9.62
C VAL A 495 26.44 22.74 9.58
N VAL A 496 26.68 23.45 10.67
CA VAL A 496 26.40 24.88 10.81
C VAL A 496 27.66 25.67 10.48
N ALA A 497 27.63 26.40 9.38
CA ALA A 497 28.69 27.32 8.99
C ALA A 497 28.35 28.73 9.49
N VAL A 498 29.02 29.18 10.56
CA VAL A 498 28.86 30.54 11.09
C VAL A 498 29.77 31.46 10.27
N ASN A 499 29.17 32.12 9.28
CA ASN A 499 29.83 32.90 8.23
C ASN A 499 30.00 34.37 8.64
N LYS A 500 30.77 35.15 7.85
CA LYS A 500 31.11 36.57 8.13
C LYS A 500 31.80 36.81 9.49
N MET A 501 32.49 35.81 10.04
CA MET A 501 33.20 35.95 11.33
C MET A 501 34.29 37.03 11.31
N ASP A 502 34.74 37.46 10.13
CA ASP A 502 35.58 38.64 9.91
C ASP A 502 34.94 39.96 10.38
N GLN A 503 33.63 40.15 10.18
CA GLN A 503 32.93 41.37 10.61
C GLN A 503 32.90 41.55 12.13
N VAL A 504 32.94 40.44 12.88
CA VAL A 504 32.99 40.42 14.34
C VAL A 504 34.41 40.20 14.89
N ASN A 505 35.44 40.45 14.08
CA ASN A 505 36.86 40.30 14.44
C ASN A 505 37.19 38.94 15.08
N TRP A 506 36.56 37.87 14.61
CA TRP A 506 36.77 36.48 15.05
C TRP A 506 36.55 36.23 16.57
N GLN A 507 35.68 37.02 17.22
CA GLN A 507 35.35 36.90 18.64
C GLN A 507 34.83 35.50 19.02
N GLN A 508 35.57 34.81 19.90
CA GLN A 508 35.19 33.51 20.46
C GLN A 508 33.83 33.57 21.17
N ASP A 509 33.60 34.60 22.00
CA ASP A 509 32.38 34.73 22.81
C ASP A 509 31.11 34.80 21.95
N ARG A 510 31.16 35.54 20.83
CA ARG A 510 30.04 35.63 19.87
C ARG A 510 29.79 34.30 19.16
N PHE A 511 30.84 33.54 18.82
CA PHE A 511 30.68 32.19 18.28
C PHE A 511 30.05 31.24 19.31
N GLN A 512 30.46 31.31 20.59
CA GLN A 512 29.87 30.51 21.67
C GLN A 512 28.41 30.91 21.95
N GLU A 513 28.08 32.21 21.88
CA GLU A 513 26.71 32.72 21.99
C GLU A 513 25.81 32.15 20.87
N ILE A 514 26.25 32.25 19.62
CA ILE A 514 25.53 31.76 18.44
C ILE A 514 25.32 30.25 18.50
N THR A 515 26.38 29.48 18.78
CA THR A 515 26.32 28.02 18.82
C THR A 515 25.47 27.51 19.98
N SER A 516 25.49 28.16 21.14
CA SER A 516 24.60 27.86 22.28
C SER A 516 23.12 28.12 21.93
N LYS A 517 22.82 29.31 21.38
CA LYS A 517 21.47 29.68 20.91
C LYS A 517 20.95 28.68 19.86
N LEU A 518 21.73 28.40 18.82
CA LEU A 518 21.37 27.44 17.77
C LEU A 518 21.22 26.01 18.30
N GLY A 519 22.12 25.55 19.17
CA GLY A 519 22.06 24.21 19.75
C GLY A 519 20.79 23.96 20.55
N SER A 520 20.33 24.96 21.32
CA SER A 520 19.04 24.87 22.03
C SER A 520 17.85 24.70 21.07
N PHE A 521 17.87 25.38 19.92
CA PHE A 521 16.83 25.34 18.90
C PHE A 521 16.89 24.05 18.04
N LEU A 522 18.08 23.59 17.66
CA LEU A 522 18.24 22.36 16.86
C LEU A 522 17.84 21.12 17.66
N LYS A 523 18.02 21.11 18.98
CA LYS A 523 17.41 20.10 19.87
C LYS A 523 15.88 20.14 19.83
N GLN A 524 15.26 21.34 19.87
CA GLN A 524 13.80 21.49 19.77
C GLN A 524 13.24 21.07 18.40
N ALA A 525 13.99 21.31 17.32
CA ALA A 525 13.66 20.80 15.98
C ALA A 525 13.83 19.27 15.87
N GLY A 526 14.56 18.64 16.80
CA GLY A 526 14.74 17.19 16.87
C GLY A 526 15.99 16.65 16.18
N PHE A 527 17.03 17.47 15.97
CA PHE A 527 18.39 16.99 15.67
C PHE A 527 19.06 16.47 16.95
N LYS A 528 20.06 15.59 16.81
CA LYS A 528 20.92 15.16 17.92
C LYS A 528 22.20 16.00 17.92
N GLU A 529 22.72 16.34 19.10
CA GLU A 529 23.95 17.13 19.23
C GLU A 529 25.15 16.45 18.54
N ASN A 530 25.28 15.13 18.67
CA ASN A 530 26.38 14.37 18.05
C ASN A 530 26.29 14.29 16.51
N ASP A 531 25.16 14.65 15.92
CA ASP A 531 24.92 14.66 14.46
C ASP A 531 24.95 16.12 13.91
N VAL A 532 25.29 17.11 14.75
CA VAL A 532 25.38 18.55 14.40
C VAL A 532 26.76 19.13 14.74
N SER A 533 27.47 19.61 13.71
CA SER A 533 28.77 20.28 13.87
C SER A 533 28.69 21.78 13.65
N TYR A 534 29.59 22.56 14.25
CA TYR A 534 29.67 24.02 14.10
C TYR A 534 31.08 24.45 13.65
N VAL A 535 31.18 25.25 12.59
CA VAL A 535 32.44 25.73 12.01
C VAL A 535 32.37 27.26 11.84
N PRO A 536 33.32 28.06 12.38
CA PRO A 536 33.45 29.48 12.09
C PRO A 536 34.13 29.66 10.73
N THR A 537 33.47 30.35 9.80
CA THR A 537 33.92 30.53 8.40
C THR A 537 33.88 31.99 7.96
N SER A 538 34.55 32.29 6.85
CA SER A 538 34.27 33.47 6.04
C SER A 538 34.36 33.13 4.56
N GLY A 539 33.19 33.17 3.90
CA GLY A 539 33.07 32.89 2.48
C GLY A 539 33.75 33.91 1.57
N LEU A 540 34.04 35.12 2.07
CA LEU A 540 34.75 36.14 1.30
C LEU A 540 36.28 36.00 1.41
N SER A 541 36.83 35.77 2.61
CA SER A 541 38.28 35.68 2.80
C SER A 541 38.87 34.29 2.50
N GLY A 542 38.08 33.22 2.65
CA GLY A 542 38.50 31.85 2.36
C GLY A 542 38.85 30.99 3.59
N GLU A 543 38.80 31.54 4.80
CA GLU A 543 39.25 30.87 6.03
C GLU A 543 38.37 29.67 6.44
N ASN A 544 38.99 28.64 7.03
CA ASN A 544 38.40 27.39 7.52
C ASN A 544 37.61 26.53 6.50
N MET A 545 37.69 26.81 5.20
CA MET A 545 37.05 25.99 4.17
C MET A 545 37.79 24.69 3.86
N ILE A 546 38.99 24.77 3.25
CA ILE A 546 39.81 23.60 2.86
C ILE A 546 40.98 23.35 3.84
N LYS A 547 41.44 24.41 4.51
CA LYS A 547 42.59 24.38 5.42
C LYS A 547 42.22 25.11 6.70
N THR A 548 42.78 24.67 7.83
CA THR A 548 42.68 25.37 9.11
C THR A 548 43.27 26.76 8.97
N SER A 549 42.68 27.72 9.68
CA SER A 549 43.05 29.12 9.63
C SER A 549 44.53 29.39 9.86
N LYS A 550 45.07 30.40 9.16
CA LYS A 550 46.41 30.94 9.40
C LYS A 550 46.42 32.25 10.19
N VAL A 551 45.24 32.83 10.37
CA VAL A 551 44.97 34.01 11.19
C VAL A 551 45.16 33.63 12.67
N ASN A 552 46.09 34.31 13.37
CA ASN A 552 46.49 33.98 14.74
C ASN A 552 45.32 34.06 15.72
N GLU A 553 44.44 35.03 15.49
CA GLU A 553 43.25 35.35 16.25
C GLU A 553 42.30 34.14 16.31
N ILE A 554 42.10 33.44 15.18
CA ILE A 554 41.25 32.23 15.10
C ILE A 554 41.96 31.03 15.71
N SER A 555 43.20 30.78 15.26
CA SER A 555 43.96 29.56 15.59
C SER A 555 44.47 29.53 17.04
N SER A 556 44.31 30.63 17.78
CA SER A 556 44.50 30.69 19.23
C SER A 556 43.47 29.83 20.00
N TRP A 557 42.21 29.84 19.56
CA TRP A 557 41.09 29.20 20.28
C TRP A 557 40.37 28.10 19.49
N TYR A 558 40.20 28.24 18.18
CA TYR A 558 39.53 27.22 17.36
C TYR A 558 40.52 26.15 16.91
N LYS A 559 40.37 24.95 17.48
CA LYS A 559 41.12 23.72 17.10
C LYS A 559 40.20 22.66 16.47
N GLY A 560 39.08 23.11 15.91
CA GLY A 560 38.11 22.24 15.24
C GLY A 560 38.47 21.95 13.77
N PRO A 561 37.77 21.00 13.15
CA PRO A 561 37.94 20.63 11.74
C PRO A 561 37.48 21.73 10.77
N CYS A 562 37.95 21.66 9.54
CA CYS A 562 37.54 22.54 8.44
C CYS A 562 36.14 22.15 7.89
N LEU A 563 35.50 23.06 7.16
CA LEU A 563 34.21 22.79 6.51
C LEU A 563 34.28 21.56 5.58
N MET A 564 35.32 21.44 4.76
CA MET A 564 35.54 20.25 3.91
C MET A 564 35.77 18.96 4.69
N GLU A 565 36.42 19.03 5.85
CA GLU A 565 36.68 17.87 6.69
C GLU A 565 35.40 17.40 7.40
N GLN A 566 34.49 18.33 7.71
CA GLN A 566 33.15 18.00 8.20
C GLN A 566 32.26 17.42 7.10
N ILE A 567 32.30 17.99 5.89
CA ILE A 567 31.62 17.42 4.72
C ILE A 567 32.11 15.98 4.44
N ASP A 568 33.43 15.75 4.48
CA ASP A 568 34.01 14.41 4.28
C ASP A 568 33.78 13.46 5.48
N SER A 569 33.41 13.98 6.66
CA SER A 569 33.08 13.16 7.85
C SER A 569 31.67 12.55 7.83
N PHE A 570 30.74 13.13 7.07
CA PHE A 570 29.34 12.69 7.04
C PHE A 570 29.19 11.24 6.57
N LYS A 571 28.31 10.49 7.22
CA LYS A 571 28.01 9.08 6.90
C LYS A 571 27.04 9.03 5.74
N ALA A 572 27.39 8.29 4.68
CA ALA A 572 26.49 8.07 3.55
C ALA A 572 25.30 7.18 3.99
N PRO A 573 24.06 7.50 3.59
CA PRO A 573 22.89 6.68 3.92
C PRO A 573 22.85 5.38 3.11
N LYS A 574 22.23 4.32 3.66
CA LYS A 574 21.99 3.09 2.92
C LYS A 574 20.97 3.35 1.80
N ARG A 575 21.42 3.26 0.54
CA ARG A 575 20.58 3.43 -0.66
C ARG A 575 19.56 2.30 -0.81
N SER A 576 18.40 2.65 -1.37
CA SER A 576 17.16 1.87 -1.51
C SER A 576 17.13 0.96 -2.76
N VAL A 577 18.28 0.40 -3.15
CA VAL A 577 18.44 -0.36 -4.41
C VAL A 577 17.65 -1.68 -4.44
N ASP A 578 17.34 -2.26 -3.27
CA ASP A 578 16.52 -3.47 -3.13
C ASP A 578 15.00 -3.24 -3.34
N LYS A 579 14.55 -1.98 -3.33
CA LYS A 579 13.13 -1.63 -3.50
C LYS A 579 12.76 -1.51 -5.00
N PRO A 580 11.47 -1.64 -5.38
CA PRO A 580 11.06 -1.42 -6.76
C PRO A 580 11.33 0.03 -7.20
N PHE A 581 11.51 0.23 -8.50
CA PHE A 581 11.94 1.52 -9.05
C PHE A 581 10.95 2.65 -8.75
N ARG A 582 11.51 3.80 -8.35
CA ARG A 582 10.83 5.07 -8.12
C ARG A 582 11.75 6.23 -8.52
N LEU A 583 11.30 7.11 -9.42
CA LEU A 583 11.95 8.39 -9.73
C LEU A 583 10.92 9.52 -9.70
N CYS A 584 11.20 10.59 -8.95
CA CYS A 584 10.37 11.79 -8.92
C CYS A 584 10.85 12.77 -10.00
N VAL A 585 9.97 13.23 -10.88
CA VAL A 585 10.31 14.14 -11.98
C VAL A 585 10.50 15.55 -11.45
N SER A 586 11.70 16.11 -11.64
CA SER A 586 12.03 17.52 -11.33
C SER A 586 11.78 18.46 -12.51
N ASP A 587 12.17 18.07 -13.73
CA ASP A 587 11.96 18.88 -14.94
C ASP A 587 11.77 18.00 -16.18
N VAL A 588 11.15 18.56 -17.23
CA VAL A 588 10.80 17.88 -18.49
C VAL A 588 11.05 18.82 -19.67
N PHE A 589 12.06 18.51 -20.49
CA PHE A 589 12.40 19.32 -21.66
C PHE A 589 12.60 18.48 -22.92
N LYS A 590 12.46 19.13 -24.09
CA LYS A 590 12.61 18.46 -25.38
C LYS A 590 14.07 18.56 -25.86
N ASP A 591 14.73 17.41 -25.94
CA ASP A 591 16.05 17.25 -26.54
C ASP A 591 15.99 17.28 -28.09
N GLN A 592 17.15 17.39 -28.75
CA GLN A 592 17.30 17.35 -30.21
C GLN A 592 16.98 15.95 -30.80
N GLY A 593 17.03 14.89 -29.99
CA GLY A 593 16.69 13.53 -30.42
C GLY A 593 15.20 13.26 -30.62
N SER A 594 14.90 12.10 -31.22
CA SER A 594 13.54 11.54 -31.25
C SER A 594 13.12 11.01 -29.86
N GLY A 595 12.68 11.93 -29.00
CA GLY A 595 12.25 11.70 -27.63
C GLY A 595 12.11 13.03 -26.86
N PHE A 596 12.02 12.94 -25.55
CA PHE A 596 12.15 14.07 -24.62
C PHE A 596 13.01 13.62 -23.42
N CYS A 597 13.62 14.58 -22.74
CA CYS A 597 14.41 14.33 -21.54
C CYS A 597 13.58 14.63 -20.28
N VAL A 598 13.78 13.82 -19.25
CA VAL A 598 13.19 13.98 -17.93
C VAL A 598 14.31 13.97 -16.91
N THR A 599 14.44 15.02 -16.10
CA THR A 599 15.36 15.00 -14.95
C THR A 599 14.65 14.52 -13.70
N GLY A 600 15.39 13.87 -12.81
CA GLY A 600 14.87 13.46 -11.52
C GLY A 600 15.84 12.62 -10.72
N LYS A 601 15.62 12.59 -9.41
CA LYS A 601 16.34 11.69 -8.49
C LYS A 601 15.66 10.33 -8.43
N ILE A 602 16.47 9.27 -8.47
CA ILE A 602 16.01 7.90 -8.21
C ILE A 602 15.91 7.72 -6.69
N GLU A 603 14.69 7.61 -6.17
CA GLU A 603 14.43 7.40 -4.73
C GLU A 603 14.47 5.92 -4.34
N ALA A 604 14.28 5.01 -5.30
CA ALA A 604 14.33 3.56 -5.06
C ALA A 604 14.67 2.76 -6.33
N GLY A 605 15.25 1.58 -6.13
CA GLY A 605 15.58 0.63 -7.20
C GLY A 605 16.74 1.04 -8.10
N PHE A 606 16.67 0.61 -9.36
CA PHE A 606 17.64 0.88 -10.43
C PHE A 606 16.97 0.74 -11.80
N ILE A 607 17.63 1.23 -12.84
CA ILE A 607 17.18 1.20 -14.25
C ILE A 607 18.35 0.97 -15.22
N GLN A 608 18.07 0.35 -16.35
CA GLN A 608 19.01 0.16 -17.48
C GLN A 608 18.41 0.71 -18.78
N ILE A 609 19.25 1.06 -19.75
CA ILE A 609 18.78 1.39 -21.11
C ILE A 609 17.99 0.21 -21.69
N GLY A 610 16.80 0.49 -22.21
CA GLY A 610 15.86 -0.50 -22.74
C GLY A 610 14.79 -0.99 -21.75
N ASP A 611 14.87 -0.63 -20.46
CA ASP A 611 13.79 -0.94 -19.51
C ASP A 611 12.52 -0.11 -19.80
N ARG A 612 11.36 -0.66 -19.40
CA ARG A 612 10.04 -0.02 -19.50
C ARG A 612 9.64 0.58 -18.16
N LEU A 613 9.18 1.82 -18.18
CA LEU A 613 8.70 2.57 -17.01
C LEU A 613 7.21 2.91 -17.17
N LEU A 614 6.51 3.12 -16.07
CA LEU A 614 5.14 3.64 -16.01
C LEU A 614 5.15 5.02 -15.33
N ALA A 615 4.60 6.05 -15.96
CA ALA A 615 4.41 7.37 -15.37
C ALA A 615 3.09 7.44 -14.59
N MET A 616 3.13 7.76 -13.30
CA MET A 616 1.93 8.07 -12.49
C MET A 616 1.97 9.54 -12.06
N PRO A 617 0.86 10.31 -12.08
CA PRO A 617 -0.53 9.87 -12.33
C PRO A 617 -1.02 9.54 -13.76
N PRO A 618 -0.37 9.89 -14.90
CA PRO A 618 -1.02 9.76 -16.22
C PRO A 618 -1.24 8.31 -16.70
N ASN A 619 -0.61 7.33 -16.05
CA ASN A 619 -0.74 5.89 -16.30
C ASN A 619 -0.36 5.47 -17.74
N GLU A 620 0.68 6.09 -18.29
CA GLU A 620 1.26 5.73 -19.60
C GLU A 620 2.64 5.10 -19.44
N THR A 621 3.01 4.19 -20.36
CA THR A 621 4.28 3.46 -20.34
C THR A 621 5.25 3.98 -21.40
N CYS A 622 6.52 4.18 -21.04
CA CYS A 622 7.60 4.54 -21.96
C CYS A 622 8.78 3.55 -21.87
N ALA A 623 9.67 3.61 -22.86
CA ALA A 623 10.96 2.92 -22.84
C ALA A 623 12.11 3.92 -22.63
N VAL A 624 13.13 3.52 -21.87
CA VAL A 624 14.36 4.30 -21.66
C VAL A 624 15.29 4.10 -22.87
N LYS A 625 15.54 5.17 -23.63
CA LYS A 625 16.45 5.18 -24.80
C LYS A 625 17.88 5.52 -24.42
N GLY A 626 18.07 6.32 -23.37
CA GLY A 626 19.36 6.73 -22.83
C GLY A 626 19.23 7.22 -21.39
N ILE A 627 20.29 7.08 -20.62
CA ILE A 627 20.43 7.61 -19.26
C ILE A 627 21.68 8.50 -19.25
N THR A 628 21.58 9.70 -18.70
CA THR A 628 22.70 10.61 -18.48
C THR A 628 22.91 10.88 -17.00
N LEU A 629 24.18 11.01 -16.63
CA LEU A 629 24.65 11.42 -15.31
C LEU A 629 25.68 12.53 -15.53
N HIS A 630 25.37 13.75 -15.09
CA HIS A 630 26.25 14.93 -15.24
C HIS A 630 26.75 15.10 -16.70
N ASP A 631 25.82 15.03 -17.65
CA ASP A 631 25.99 15.06 -19.11
C ASP A 631 26.83 13.92 -19.75
N GLU A 632 27.40 13.01 -18.95
CA GLU A 632 27.96 11.75 -19.46
C GLU A 632 26.85 10.70 -19.69
N ALA A 633 26.91 9.98 -20.82
CA ALA A 633 25.96 8.93 -21.17
C ALA A 633 26.35 7.59 -20.53
N VAL A 634 25.43 6.96 -19.79
CA VAL A 634 25.69 5.76 -18.99
C VAL A 634 24.62 4.69 -19.23
N ASP A 635 25.01 3.40 -19.25
CA ASP A 635 24.10 2.27 -19.54
C ASP A 635 23.07 1.99 -18.42
N TRP A 636 23.29 2.48 -17.19
CA TRP A 636 22.43 2.24 -16.00
C TRP A 636 22.56 3.31 -14.90
N ALA A 637 21.57 3.38 -14.01
CA ALA A 637 21.58 4.22 -12.79
C ALA A 637 20.79 3.59 -11.63
N ALA A 638 21.01 4.05 -10.39
CA ALA A 638 20.49 3.45 -9.16
C ALA A 638 20.04 4.48 -8.09
N ALA A 639 19.33 4.00 -7.06
CA ALA A 639 18.80 4.84 -5.98
C ALA A 639 19.87 5.73 -5.31
N GLY A 640 19.61 7.04 -5.28
CA GLY A 640 20.53 8.10 -4.87
C GLY A 640 20.98 9.00 -6.03
N ASP A 641 21.14 8.43 -7.23
CA ASP A 641 21.56 9.15 -8.44
C ASP A 641 20.50 10.19 -8.87
N HIS A 642 20.95 11.35 -9.36
CA HIS A 642 20.13 12.30 -10.12
C HIS A 642 20.42 12.14 -11.61
N VAL A 643 19.42 11.78 -12.40
CA VAL A 643 19.56 11.34 -13.81
C VAL A 643 18.79 12.22 -14.79
N GLY A 644 19.30 12.33 -16.01
CA GLY A 644 18.51 12.69 -17.19
C GLY A 644 18.08 11.41 -17.93
N LEU A 645 16.77 11.21 -18.13
CA LEU A 645 16.23 10.07 -18.86
C LEU A 645 15.69 10.50 -20.22
N ILE A 646 16.28 9.97 -21.29
CA ILE A 646 15.77 10.16 -22.66
C ILE A 646 14.71 9.08 -22.91
N LEU A 647 13.44 9.49 -22.98
CA LEU A 647 12.29 8.58 -23.03
C LEU A 647 11.65 8.54 -24.42
N THR A 648 11.05 7.38 -24.75
CA THR A 648 10.30 7.16 -25.99
C THR A 648 8.97 6.44 -25.74
N GLY A 649 7.98 6.70 -26.60
CA GLY A 649 6.65 6.06 -26.54
C GLY A 649 5.61 6.77 -25.67
N MET A 650 5.83 8.04 -25.30
CA MET A 650 4.88 8.87 -24.56
C MET A 650 4.88 10.30 -25.12
N ASP A 651 3.78 11.04 -24.93
CA ASP A 651 3.67 12.45 -25.32
C ASP A 651 4.12 13.39 -24.19
N ILE A 652 4.98 14.35 -24.50
CA ILE A 652 5.52 15.32 -23.52
C ILE A 652 4.41 16.11 -22.79
N ILE A 653 3.26 16.33 -23.45
CA ILE A 653 2.10 17.08 -22.93
C ILE A 653 1.44 16.39 -21.72
N LYS A 654 1.60 15.06 -21.59
CA LYS A 654 0.93 14.26 -20.55
C LYS A 654 1.74 14.11 -19.27
N ILE A 655 3.05 14.38 -19.33
CA ILE A 655 3.94 14.38 -18.16
C ILE A 655 4.00 15.81 -17.64
N ASN A 656 3.94 15.94 -16.31
CA ASN A 656 4.15 17.21 -15.62
C ASN A 656 5.25 17.04 -14.58
N VAL A 657 5.87 18.15 -14.15
CA VAL A 657 6.67 18.18 -12.93
C VAL A 657 5.79 17.67 -11.78
N GLY A 658 6.30 16.72 -11.01
CA GLY A 658 5.50 16.00 -9.99
C GLY A 658 4.92 14.65 -10.42
N CYS A 659 5.07 14.24 -11.69
CA CYS A 659 4.93 12.84 -12.03
C CYS A 659 6.01 11.99 -11.33
N VAL A 660 5.69 10.73 -11.04
CA VAL A 660 6.61 9.74 -10.50
C VAL A 660 6.65 8.55 -11.45
N PHE A 661 7.84 8.23 -11.95
CA PHE A 661 8.08 7.03 -12.74
C PHE A 661 8.27 5.83 -11.82
N CYS A 662 7.58 4.73 -12.12
CA CYS A 662 7.58 3.51 -11.34
C CYS A 662 7.75 2.26 -12.24
N SER A 663 8.12 1.14 -11.62
CA SER A 663 8.20 -0.15 -12.32
C SER A 663 6.80 -0.64 -12.71
N PRO A 664 6.55 -1.10 -13.94
CA PRO A 664 5.25 -1.64 -14.36
C PRO A 664 4.75 -2.83 -13.52
N ASN A 665 5.65 -3.54 -12.81
CA ASN A 665 5.30 -4.67 -11.95
C ASN A 665 4.75 -4.23 -10.57
N ASP A 666 5.02 -2.99 -10.14
CA ASP A 666 4.60 -2.44 -8.85
C ASP A 666 4.30 -0.92 -8.99
N PRO A 667 3.08 -0.58 -9.48
CA PRO A 667 2.71 0.79 -9.80
C PRO A 667 2.20 1.58 -8.59
N ILE A 668 2.62 2.85 -8.49
CA ILE A 668 2.15 3.78 -7.45
C ILE A 668 0.67 4.10 -7.67
N LYS A 669 -0.10 4.20 -6.58
CA LYS A 669 -1.52 4.57 -6.62
C LYS A 669 -1.67 6.08 -6.50
N ALA A 670 -2.19 6.72 -7.56
CA ALA A 670 -2.56 8.12 -7.50
C ALA A 670 -3.87 8.29 -6.69
N CYS A 671 -3.89 9.25 -5.77
CA CYS A 671 -5.03 9.50 -4.87
C CYS A 671 -5.30 11.00 -4.70
N THR A 672 -6.56 11.36 -4.48
CA THR A 672 -6.98 12.73 -4.09
C THR A 672 -7.33 12.88 -2.61
N ARG A 673 -7.42 11.77 -1.86
CA ARG A 673 -7.67 11.78 -0.41
C ARG A 673 -6.79 10.77 0.29
N PHE A 674 -6.21 11.16 1.41
CA PHE A 674 -5.39 10.30 2.27
C PHE A 674 -5.40 10.82 3.72
N ARG A 675 -5.08 9.94 4.67
CA ARG A 675 -4.89 10.32 6.07
C ARG A 675 -3.40 10.43 6.37
N ALA A 676 -3.05 11.45 7.15
CA ALA A 676 -1.68 11.74 7.50
C ALA A 676 -1.56 12.18 8.95
N GLN A 677 -0.46 11.76 9.59
CA GLN A 677 -0.01 12.33 10.84
C GLN A 677 0.77 13.62 10.54
N VAL A 678 0.35 14.74 11.13
CA VAL A 678 1.02 16.04 11.00
C VAL A 678 1.58 16.54 12.33
N LEU A 679 2.69 17.28 12.24
CA LEU A 679 3.28 18.09 13.31
C LEU A 679 3.07 19.56 12.96
N VAL A 680 2.28 20.28 13.75
CA VAL A 680 2.00 21.71 13.55
C VAL A 680 3.15 22.56 14.13
N PHE A 681 3.65 23.50 13.33
CA PHE A 681 4.74 24.41 13.69
C PHE A 681 4.25 25.61 14.52
N ASN A 682 5.12 26.58 14.81
CA ASN A 682 4.70 27.85 15.43
C ASN A 682 4.09 28.77 14.35
N PHE A 683 2.82 28.55 14.07
CA PHE A 683 1.99 29.32 13.14
C PHE A 683 0.80 29.91 13.91
N ASP A 684 0.47 31.17 13.65
CA ASP A 684 -0.41 31.96 14.53
C ASP A 684 -1.91 31.79 14.23
N VAL A 685 -2.27 31.42 12.99
CA VAL A 685 -3.66 31.10 12.64
C VAL A 685 -3.97 29.64 13.00
N PRO A 686 -4.98 29.33 13.83
CA PRO A 686 -5.30 27.96 14.20
C PRO A 686 -5.87 27.19 13.02
N ILE A 687 -5.43 25.95 12.82
CA ILE A 687 -5.90 25.10 11.72
C ILE A 687 -7.30 24.58 12.06
N THR A 688 -8.31 24.94 11.27
CA THR A 688 -9.70 24.50 11.42
C THR A 688 -10.04 23.35 10.46
N GLN A 689 -11.23 22.77 10.61
CA GLN A 689 -11.79 21.91 9.56
C GLN A 689 -12.17 22.76 8.34
N GLY A 690 -11.81 22.30 7.14
CA GLY A 690 -12.00 23.04 5.89
C GLY A 690 -10.85 24.00 5.54
N PHE A 691 -9.78 24.06 6.36
CA PHE A 691 -8.68 25.01 6.14
C PHE A 691 -7.95 24.76 4.81
N PRO A 692 -7.79 25.76 3.94
CA PRO A 692 -7.08 25.65 2.66
C PRO A 692 -5.56 25.67 2.85
N VAL A 693 -4.84 24.80 2.14
CA VAL A 693 -3.37 24.67 2.22
C VAL A 693 -2.79 24.37 0.85
N ILE A 694 -1.52 24.72 0.64
CA ILE A 694 -0.72 24.18 -0.45
C ILE A 694 0.10 23.02 0.13
N ILE A 695 -0.05 21.82 -0.44
CA ILE A 695 0.81 20.68 -0.14
C ILE A 695 2.01 20.69 -1.07
N HIS A 696 3.21 20.72 -0.49
CA HIS A 696 4.47 20.54 -1.19
C HIS A 696 4.97 19.11 -0.94
N TYR A 697 5.20 18.37 -2.00
CA TYR A 697 5.51 16.94 -1.97
C TYR A 697 6.57 16.62 -3.02
N GLN A 698 7.76 16.22 -2.58
CA GLN A 698 8.92 15.99 -3.44
C GLN A 698 9.16 17.17 -4.41
N THR A 699 8.79 17.04 -5.68
CA THR A 699 8.96 18.06 -6.72
C THR A 699 7.70 18.85 -7.07
N VAL A 700 6.53 18.51 -6.49
CA VAL A 700 5.23 19.12 -6.83
C VAL A 700 4.65 19.99 -5.71
N SER A 701 3.85 20.97 -6.12
CA SER A 701 3.07 21.84 -5.23
C SER A 701 1.61 21.82 -5.68
N GLU A 702 0.69 21.34 -4.85
CA GLU A 702 -0.74 21.19 -5.18
C GLU A 702 -1.64 21.96 -4.19
N PRO A 703 -2.74 22.58 -4.64
CA PRO A 703 -3.79 23.06 -3.74
C PRO A 703 -4.54 21.89 -3.07
N ALA A 704 -4.75 22.01 -1.76
CA ALA A 704 -5.44 21.01 -0.95
C ALA A 704 -6.29 21.66 0.17
N THR A 705 -7.13 20.84 0.80
CA THR A 705 -8.01 21.25 1.89
C THR A 705 -7.95 20.23 3.02
N ILE A 706 -7.86 20.71 4.26
CA ILE A 706 -7.88 19.88 5.47
C ILE A 706 -9.34 19.52 5.77
N ARG A 707 -9.83 18.45 5.11
CA ARG A 707 -11.24 18.05 5.09
C ARG A 707 -11.77 17.65 6.48
N ARG A 708 -10.94 17.03 7.32
CA ARG A 708 -11.32 16.54 8.66
C ARG A 708 -10.12 16.49 9.60
N LEU A 709 -10.30 17.02 10.81
CA LEU A 709 -9.38 16.82 11.93
C LEU A 709 -9.81 15.56 12.68
N VAL A 710 -9.00 14.49 12.63
CA VAL A 710 -9.41 13.17 13.16
C VAL A 710 -9.10 13.07 14.66
N SER A 711 -7.87 13.39 15.06
CA SER A 711 -7.44 13.34 16.46
C SER A 711 -6.16 14.14 16.72
N VAL A 712 -5.99 14.67 17.92
CA VAL A 712 -4.70 15.14 18.46
C VAL A 712 -3.97 13.95 19.07
N LEU A 713 -2.67 13.82 18.79
CA LEU A 713 -1.77 12.80 19.33
C LEU A 713 -0.76 13.43 20.29
N HIS A 714 -0.30 12.66 21.28
CA HIS A 714 0.83 13.04 22.10
C HIS A 714 2.17 12.87 21.35
N LYS A 715 3.13 13.77 21.58
CA LYS A 715 4.38 13.86 20.82
C LYS A 715 5.34 12.68 21.01
N GLY A 716 5.43 12.15 22.23
CA GLY A 716 6.34 11.05 22.57
C GLY A 716 5.69 9.67 22.51
N THR A 717 4.50 9.52 23.10
CA THR A 717 3.84 8.22 23.25
C THR A 717 2.95 7.83 22.06
N GLY A 718 2.59 8.78 21.19
CA GLY A 718 1.70 8.55 20.04
C GLY A 718 0.22 8.34 20.40
N GLU A 719 -0.13 8.40 21.69
CA GLU A 719 -1.49 8.18 22.20
C GLU A 719 -2.47 9.29 21.77
N VAL A 720 -3.75 8.94 21.64
CA VAL A 720 -4.81 9.87 21.24
C VAL A 720 -5.25 10.71 22.44
N VAL A 721 -4.79 11.95 22.50
CA VAL A 721 -5.15 12.92 23.56
C VAL A 721 -6.58 13.43 23.39
N LYS A 722 -7.02 13.67 22.14
CA LYS A 722 -8.37 14.20 21.86
C LYS A 722 -8.86 13.77 20.47
N LYS A 723 -10.01 13.10 20.40
CA LYS A 723 -10.70 12.80 19.12
C LYS A 723 -11.47 14.05 18.66
N LYS A 724 -11.58 14.27 17.34
CA LYS A 724 -12.32 15.39 16.69
C LYS A 724 -12.07 16.77 17.35
N PRO A 725 -10.84 17.31 17.36
CA PRO A 725 -10.59 18.67 17.84
C PRO A 725 -11.25 19.72 16.94
N LYS A 726 -11.79 20.82 17.50
CA LYS A 726 -12.36 21.93 16.71
C LYS A 726 -11.28 22.68 15.89
N CYS A 727 -10.07 22.78 16.42
CA CYS A 727 -8.90 23.34 15.74
C CYS A 727 -7.61 22.69 16.25
N LEU A 728 -6.52 22.84 15.49
CA LEU A 728 -5.15 22.53 15.93
C LEU A 728 -4.38 23.82 16.20
N THR A 729 -3.63 23.85 17.30
CA THR A 729 -2.74 24.96 17.66
C THR A 729 -1.27 24.57 17.46
N LYS A 730 -0.39 25.57 17.54
CA LYS A 730 1.07 25.37 17.46
C LYS A 730 1.58 24.23 18.33
N GLY A 731 2.48 23.42 17.77
CA GLY A 731 3.15 22.34 18.46
C GLY A 731 2.29 21.10 18.75
N MET A 732 1.04 21.02 18.28
CA MET A 732 0.26 19.77 18.33
C MET A 732 0.72 18.76 17.27
N ASN A 733 0.70 17.47 17.62
CA ASN A 733 0.66 16.40 16.63
C ASN A 733 -0.81 16.03 16.39
N ALA A 734 -1.19 15.69 15.17
CA ALA A 734 -2.57 15.29 14.85
C ALA A 734 -2.64 14.29 13.70
N ILE A 735 -3.72 13.51 13.63
CA ILE A 735 -4.12 12.82 12.40
C ILE A 735 -5.15 13.72 11.70
N ILE A 736 -4.91 14.03 10.44
CA ILE A 736 -5.81 14.79 9.58
C ILE A 736 -6.11 14.01 8.28
N GLU A 737 -7.26 14.33 7.69
CA GLU A 737 -7.63 13.89 6.34
C GLU A 737 -7.46 15.06 5.36
N LEU A 738 -6.58 14.88 4.38
CA LEU A 738 -6.32 15.84 3.33
C LEU A 738 -7.10 15.46 2.06
N GLN A 739 -7.58 16.48 1.34
CA GLN A 739 -8.12 16.33 -0.01
C GLN A 739 -7.39 17.29 -0.96
N THR A 740 -6.71 16.78 -1.98
CA THR A 740 -6.09 17.58 -3.04
C THR A 740 -7.09 17.88 -4.16
N GLN A 741 -6.84 18.93 -4.95
CA GLN A 741 -7.62 19.19 -6.17
C GLN A 741 -7.29 18.20 -7.29
N ARG A 742 -6.00 18.02 -7.61
CA ARG A 742 -5.53 17.07 -8.62
C ARG A 742 -5.08 15.75 -7.96
N PRO A 743 -5.20 14.59 -8.63
CA PRO A 743 -4.69 13.32 -8.10
C PRO A 743 -3.16 13.35 -8.05
N ILE A 744 -2.59 13.04 -6.88
CA ILE A 744 -1.14 13.01 -6.66
C ILE A 744 -0.67 11.57 -6.42
N ALA A 745 0.53 11.22 -6.88
CA ALA A 745 1.11 9.89 -6.69
C ALA A 745 1.89 9.82 -5.37
N LEU A 746 1.35 9.12 -4.37
CA LEU A 746 1.92 9.05 -3.02
C LEU A 746 1.95 7.62 -2.45
N GLU A 747 2.85 7.37 -1.50
CA GLU A 747 2.97 6.06 -0.82
C GLU A 747 2.99 6.21 0.71
N LEU A 748 2.87 5.10 1.42
CA LEU A 748 2.86 5.09 2.89
C LEU A 748 4.27 5.25 3.45
N TYR A 749 4.44 6.10 4.47
CA TYR A 749 5.76 6.38 5.07
C TYR A 749 6.50 5.15 5.63
N LYS A 750 5.73 4.13 6.04
CA LYS A 750 6.28 2.84 6.50
C LYS A 750 6.94 2.05 5.36
N ASP A 751 6.41 2.17 4.15
CA ASP A 751 6.86 1.42 2.97
C ASP A 751 7.92 2.23 2.19
N PHE A 752 7.72 3.54 2.01
CA PHE A 752 8.71 4.49 1.45
C PHE A 752 8.75 5.76 2.30
N LYS A 753 9.92 6.11 2.87
CA LYS A 753 10.04 7.26 3.79
C LYS A 753 10.04 8.59 3.05
N GLU A 754 10.52 8.54 1.82
CA GLU A 754 10.75 9.64 0.90
C GLU A 754 9.41 10.06 0.27
N LEU A 755 8.70 9.10 -0.34
CA LEU A 755 7.35 9.24 -0.92
C LEU A 755 6.22 9.29 0.12
N GLY A 756 6.56 9.24 1.42
CA GLY A 756 5.60 9.33 2.53
C GLY A 756 5.67 10.64 3.32
N ARG A 757 6.55 11.58 2.96
CA ARG A 757 6.71 12.90 3.60
C ARG A 757 6.14 14.01 2.72
N PHE A 758 5.52 15.01 3.35
CA PHE A 758 5.08 16.23 2.69
C PHE A 758 5.09 17.42 3.66
N MET A 759 5.00 18.63 3.10
CA MET A 759 4.92 19.89 3.84
C MET A 759 3.62 20.63 3.51
N LEU A 760 3.03 21.34 4.47
CA LEU A 760 1.86 22.20 4.25
C LEU A 760 2.25 23.68 4.44
N ARG A 761 1.93 24.53 3.45
CA ARG A 761 2.13 25.99 3.47
C ARG A 761 0.81 26.74 3.26
N TYR A 762 0.72 27.94 3.83
CA TYR A 762 -0.37 28.91 3.61
C TYR A 762 0.21 30.32 3.72
N SER A 763 -0.23 31.23 2.84
CA SER A 763 0.18 32.65 2.80
C SER A 763 1.69 32.89 2.99
N GLY A 764 2.53 32.12 2.29
CA GLY A 764 3.99 32.24 2.33
C GLY A 764 4.69 31.69 3.60
N SER A 765 3.98 30.96 4.47
CA SER A 765 4.54 30.39 5.71
C SER A 765 4.25 28.89 5.85
N SER A 766 5.20 28.15 6.45
CA SER A 766 5.05 26.72 6.74
C SER A 766 4.16 26.47 7.96
N ILE A 767 3.10 25.69 7.76
CA ILE A 767 2.11 25.36 8.80
C ILE A 767 2.53 24.09 9.55
N ALA A 768 2.89 23.04 8.80
CA ALA A 768 3.08 21.70 9.34
C ALA A 768 3.92 20.79 8.43
N ALA A 769 4.60 19.83 9.04
CA ALA A 769 5.12 18.64 8.36
C ALA A 769 4.11 17.50 8.44
N GLY A 770 4.05 16.66 7.42
CA GLY A 770 3.10 15.56 7.31
C GLY A 770 3.72 14.23 6.87
N VAL A 771 3.12 13.16 7.37
CA VAL A 771 3.55 11.77 7.21
C VAL A 771 2.33 10.93 6.82
N VAL A 772 2.33 10.31 5.64
CA VAL A 772 1.20 9.50 5.15
C VAL A 772 1.06 8.20 5.95
N THR A 773 -0.13 7.94 6.51
CA THR A 773 -0.36 6.84 7.46
C THR A 773 -1.38 5.78 7.01
N GLU A 774 -2.45 6.15 6.31
CA GLU A 774 -3.51 5.19 5.88
C GLU A 774 -4.06 5.49 4.48
N ILE A 775 -4.44 4.42 3.77
CA ILE A 775 -5.17 4.48 2.49
C ILE A 775 -6.58 3.90 2.72
N ASP A 776 -7.55 4.80 2.84
CA ASP A 776 -8.98 4.56 3.14
C ASP A 776 -9.75 3.85 1.99
N ALA A 777 -9.05 3.41 0.94
CA ALA A 777 -9.63 3.21 -0.38
C ALA A 777 -10.67 2.07 -0.45
N ALA A 778 -10.45 0.94 0.23
CA ALA A 778 -11.36 -0.20 0.16
C ALA A 778 -12.70 0.07 0.88
N VAL A 779 -12.65 0.69 2.07
CA VAL A 779 -13.87 1.08 2.80
C VAL A 779 -14.59 2.22 2.09
N LYS A 780 -13.85 3.20 1.56
CA LYS A 780 -14.43 4.25 0.71
C LYS A 780 -15.12 3.66 -0.53
N ALA A 781 -14.50 2.72 -1.24
CA ALA A 781 -15.10 2.09 -2.42
C ALA A 781 -16.38 1.32 -2.08
N ALA A 782 -16.42 0.61 -0.95
CA ALA A 782 -17.63 -0.01 -0.42
C ALA A 782 -18.73 1.03 -0.12
N LYS A 783 -18.38 2.08 0.63
CA LYS A 783 -19.32 3.14 1.01
C LYS A 783 -19.87 3.92 -0.18
N ASP A 784 -19.03 4.22 -1.17
CA ASP A 784 -19.43 4.92 -2.40
C ASP A 784 -20.34 4.04 -3.28
N ALA A 785 -20.17 2.70 -3.25
CA ALA A 785 -21.01 1.75 -4.00
C ALA A 785 -22.33 1.37 -3.29
N PHE A 786 -22.39 1.51 -1.95
CA PHE A 786 -23.51 1.02 -1.13
C PHE A 786 -24.91 1.54 -1.55
N PRO A 787 -25.12 2.83 -1.85
CA PRO A 787 -26.44 3.33 -2.27
C PRO A 787 -26.96 2.64 -3.53
N ALA A 788 -26.09 2.36 -4.52
CA ALA A 788 -26.46 1.78 -5.81
C ALA A 788 -26.60 0.24 -5.80
N TRP A 789 -26.18 -0.42 -4.71
CA TRP A 789 -26.33 -1.87 -4.53
C TRP A 789 -27.49 -2.22 -3.59
N SER A 790 -27.64 -1.47 -2.50
CA SER A 790 -28.74 -1.63 -1.55
C SER A 790 -30.10 -1.33 -2.19
N SER A 791 -30.17 -0.37 -3.13
CA SER A 791 -31.38 0.00 -3.86
C SER A 791 -31.86 -0.99 -4.93
N ARG A 792 -31.03 -1.99 -5.30
CA ARG A 792 -31.46 -3.04 -6.25
C ARG A 792 -32.50 -3.97 -5.63
N SER A 793 -33.35 -4.56 -6.46
CA SER A 793 -34.26 -5.61 -6.01
C SER A 793 -33.51 -6.86 -5.55
N PRO A 794 -34.09 -7.68 -4.65
CA PRO A 794 -33.55 -9.00 -4.32
C PRO A 794 -33.37 -9.90 -5.56
N GLN A 795 -34.24 -9.76 -6.57
CA GLN A 795 -34.19 -10.52 -7.82
C GLN A 795 -32.93 -10.20 -8.65
N GLU A 796 -32.57 -8.92 -8.80
CA GLU A 796 -31.36 -8.50 -9.51
C GLU A 796 -30.09 -8.96 -8.80
N ARG A 797 -30.06 -8.84 -7.45
CA ARG A 797 -28.92 -9.32 -6.65
C ARG A 797 -28.78 -10.83 -6.74
N SER A 798 -29.88 -11.56 -6.55
CA SER A 798 -29.97 -13.02 -6.74
C SER A 798 -29.40 -13.46 -8.09
N THR A 799 -29.86 -12.83 -9.18
CA THR A 799 -29.41 -13.14 -10.55
C THR A 799 -27.88 -13.01 -10.73
N ILE A 800 -27.25 -12.01 -10.10
CA ILE A 800 -25.79 -11.81 -10.16
C ILE A 800 -25.05 -12.85 -9.29
N ILE A 801 -25.59 -13.17 -8.12
CA ILE A 801 -25.00 -14.15 -7.19
C ILE A 801 -25.06 -15.58 -7.77
N CYS A 802 -26.15 -15.94 -8.46
CA CYS A 802 -26.24 -17.22 -9.18
C CYS A 802 -25.19 -17.33 -10.29
N LYS A 803 -24.98 -16.26 -11.09
CA LYS A 803 -23.92 -16.24 -12.12
C LYS A 803 -22.52 -16.44 -11.51
N LEU A 804 -22.24 -15.81 -10.36
CA LEU A 804 -20.98 -16.02 -9.64
C LEU A 804 -20.81 -17.49 -9.22
N ALA A 805 -21.87 -18.13 -8.72
CA ALA A 805 -21.86 -19.54 -8.37
C ALA A 805 -21.58 -20.44 -9.60
N ASP A 806 -22.26 -20.18 -10.73
CA ASP A 806 -22.05 -20.89 -11.99
C ASP A 806 -20.59 -20.76 -12.49
N PHE A 807 -19.95 -19.60 -12.31
CA PHE A 807 -18.55 -19.40 -12.68
C PHE A 807 -17.57 -20.15 -11.76
N ILE A 808 -17.80 -20.15 -10.44
CA ILE A 808 -16.95 -20.92 -9.51
C ILE A 808 -17.08 -22.43 -9.78
N GLU A 809 -18.29 -22.90 -10.10
CA GLU A 809 -18.56 -24.30 -10.42
C GLU A 809 -17.90 -24.75 -11.75
N ARG A 810 -17.87 -23.88 -12.77
CA ARG A 810 -17.14 -24.14 -14.03
C ARG A 810 -15.63 -24.24 -13.85
N ASN A 811 -15.06 -23.56 -12.86
CA ASN A 811 -13.63 -23.57 -12.55
C ASN A 811 -13.29 -24.47 -11.34
N LEU A 812 -14.19 -25.37 -10.92
CA LEU A 812 -14.07 -26.16 -9.69
C LEU A 812 -12.71 -26.86 -9.53
N ASP A 813 -12.24 -27.55 -10.57
CA ASP A 813 -10.94 -28.25 -10.58
C ASP A 813 -9.74 -27.33 -10.36
N GLU A 814 -9.81 -26.10 -10.89
CA GLU A 814 -8.76 -25.08 -10.76
C GLU A 814 -8.73 -24.54 -9.33
N PHE A 815 -9.91 -24.20 -8.80
CA PHE A 815 -10.08 -23.77 -7.41
C PHE A 815 -9.71 -24.86 -6.40
N ALA A 816 -10.03 -26.14 -6.66
CA ALA A 816 -9.71 -27.24 -5.75
C ALA A 816 -8.20 -27.50 -5.69
N LYS A 817 -7.50 -27.42 -6.83
CA LYS A 817 -6.03 -27.50 -6.89
C LYS A 817 -5.36 -26.30 -6.20
N ALA A 818 -5.95 -25.11 -6.33
CA ALA A 818 -5.48 -23.92 -5.63
C ALA A 818 -5.68 -24.02 -4.11
N GLU A 819 -6.89 -24.31 -3.62
CA GLU A 819 -7.22 -24.46 -2.19
C GLU A 819 -6.36 -25.54 -1.51
N SER A 820 -6.13 -26.66 -2.22
CA SER A 820 -5.23 -27.74 -1.80
C SER A 820 -3.77 -27.28 -1.68
N ARG A 821 -3.25 -26.58 -2.70
CA ARG A 821 -1.87 -26.08 -2.72
C ARG A 821 -1.61 -24.97 -1.71
N ASP A 822 -2.61 -24.14 -1.43
CA ASP A 822 -2.51 -23.00 -0.52
C ASP A 822 -2.53 -23.47 0.96
N GLN A 823 -3.40 -24.43 1.32
CA GLN A 823 -3.59 -24.84 2.72
C GLN A 823 -2.91 -26.16 3.13
N GLY A 824 -2.73 -27.14 2.22
CA GLY A 824 -2.12 -28.45 2.50
C GLY A 824 -3.04 -29.67 2.47
N LYS A 825 -4.37 -29.50 2.46
CA LYS A 825 -5.40 -30.53 2.26
C LYS A 825 -5.25 -31.23 0.91
N THR A 826 -5.78 -32.45 0.80
CA THR A 826 -5.77 -33.19 -0.47
C THR A 826 -6.71 -32.56 -1.50
N VAL A 827 -6.35 -32.63 -2.79
CA VAL A 827 -7.18 -32.12 -3.89
C VAL A 827 -8.56 -32.78 -3.88
N THR A 828 -8.64 -34.07 -3.55
CA THR A 828 -9.89 -34.83 -3.39
C THR A 828 -10.82 -34.20 -2.34
N PHE A 829 -10.30 -33.75 -1.20
CA PHE A 829 -11.11 -33.10 -0.16
C PHE A 829 -11.60 -31.71 -0.61
N ALA A 830 -10.72 -30.90 -1.21
CA ALA A 830 -11.08 -29.59 -1.74
C ALA A 830 -12.16 -29.66 -2.84
N ALA A 831 -12.03 -30.62 -3.76
CA ALA A 831 -12.96 -30.83 -4.88
C ALA A 831 -14.31 -31.42 -4.45
N SER A 832 -14.33 -32.30 -3.44
CA SER A 832 -15.57 -32.95 -2.96
C SER A 832 -16.34 -32.15 -1.91
N LEU A 833 -15.70 -31.24 -1.18
CA LEU A 833 -16.31 -30.50 -0.08
C LEU A 833 -16.20 -28.98 -0.21
N ASP A 834 -14.99 -28.40 -0.17
CA ASP A 834 -14.84 -26.94 0.00
C ASP A 834 -15.37 -26.12 -1.17
N ILE A 835 -15.03 -26.49 -2.42
CA ILE A 835 -15.48 -25.73 -3.59
C ILE A 835 -16.98 -25.96 -3.86
N PRO A 836 -17.53 -27.19 -3.82
CA PRO A 836 -18.99 -27.40 -3.87
C PRO A 836 -19.77 -26.65 -2.80
N ARG A 837 -19.27 -26.60 -1.55
CA ARG A 837 -19.93 -25.85 -0.47
C ARG A 837 -19.83 -24.33 -0.67
N SER A 838 -18.75 -23.84 -1.29
CA SER A 838 -18.60 -22.44 -1.69
C SER A 838 -19.63 -22.03 -2.76
N VAL A 839 -19.85 -22.88 -3.76
CA VAL A 839 -20.93 -22.72 -4.77
C VAL A 839 -22.30 -22.77 -4.09
N TYR A 840 -22.53 -23.75 -3.22
CA TYR A 840 -23.80 -23.93 -2.51
C TYR A 840 -24.17 -22.74 -1.63
N ASN A 841 -23.20 -22.12 -0.93
CA ASN A 841 -23.42 -20.89 -0.16
C ASN A 841 -24.05 -19.79 -1.03
N PHE A 842 -23.48 -19.52 -2.22
CA PHE A 842 -24.01 -18.51 -3.13
C PHE A 842 -25.37 -18.91 -3.71
N ARG A 843 -25.55 -20.14 -4.22
CA ARG A 843 -26.84 -20.64 -4.73
C ARG A 843 -27.96 -20.54 -3.68
N PHE A 844 -27.64 -20.92 -2.43
CA PHE A 844 -28.59 -20.88 -1.31
C PHE A 844 -29.03 -19.46 -0.97
N PHE A 845 -28.09 -18.55 -0.66
CA PHE A 845 -28.46 -17.19 -0.24
C PHE A 845 -29.06 -16.35 -1.38
N ALA A 846 -28.72 -16.64 -2.64
CA ALA A 846 -29.40 -16.06 -3.81
C ALA A 846 -30.85 -16.51 -3.94
N SER A 847 -31.18 -17.73 -3.53
CA SER A 847 -32.56 -18.26 -3.59
C SER A 847 -33.37 -17.84 -2.38
N SER A 848 -32.82 -18.02 -1.17
CA SER A 848 -33.51 -17.80 0.10
C SER A 848 -33.93 -16.33 0.31
N ILE A 849 -33.18 -15.35 -0.22
CA ILE A 849 -33.51 -13.92 -0.13
C ILE A 849 -34.80 -13.54 -0.90
N LEU A 850 -35.24 -14.38 -1.84
CA LEU A 850 -36.47 -14.18 -2.62
C LEU A 850 -37.74 -14.59 -1.85
N HIS A 851 -37.59 -15.32 -0.74
CA HIS A 851 -38.68 -15.93 0.02
C HIS A 851 -38.82 -15.36 1.44
N HIS A 852 -38.13 -14.25 1.74
CA HIS A 852 -38.16 -13.62 3.05
C HIS A 852 -39.47 -12.83 3.28
N THR A 853 -40.31 -13.28 4.21
CA THR A 853 -41.55 -12.60 4.61
C THR A 853 -41.32 -11.39 5.53
N THR A 854 -42.31 -10.53 5.73
CA THR A 854 -42.27 -9.43 6.71
C THR A 854 -43.51 -9.48 7.59
N ASP A 855 -43.35 -9.07 8.85
CA ASP A 855 -44.45 -9.06 9.82
C ASP A 855 -45.30 -7.80 9.64
N CYS A 856 -46.62 -7.98 9.65
CA CYS A 856 -47.60 -6.89 9.57
C CYS A 856 -48.71 -7.12 10.59
N THR A 857 -49.17 -6.05 11.24
CA THR A 857 -50.27 -6.06 12.21
C THR A 857 -51.17 -4.84 11.99
N GLN A 858 -52.47 -5.01 12.24
CA GLN A 858 -53.47 -3.95 12.14
C GLN A 858 -54.13 -3.73 13.51
N MET A 859 -54.40 -2.47 13.82
CA MET A 859 -55.07 -2.01 15.04
C MET A 859 -56.29 -1.18 14.63
N ASP A 860 -57.35 -1.89 14.23
CA ASP A 860 -58.57 -1.32 13.64
C ASP A 860 -59.19 -0.20 14.50
N HIS A 861 -59.16 -0.37 15.82
CA HIS A 861 -59.68 0.60 16.80
C HIS A 861 -58.90 1.93 16.86
N LEU A 862 -57.78 2.06 16.13
CA LEU A 862 -57.00 3.30 15.97
C LEU A 862 -56.77 3.67 14.49
N ASN A 863 -57.29 2.89 13.53
CA ASN A 863 -56.91 2.90 12.11
C ASN A 863 -55.38 2.87 11.88
N CYS A 864 -54.65 2.04 12.62
CA CYS A 864 -53.19 1.92 12.46
C CYS A 864 -52.80 0.59 11.79
N MET A 865 -51.91 0.65 10.82
CA MET A 865 -51.17 -0.51 10.30
C MET A 865 -49.69 -0.37 10.65
N HIS A 866 -49.10 -1.43 11.21
CA HIS A 866 -47.69 -1.52 11.55
C HIS A 866 -47.05 -2.66 10.75
N TYR A 867 -45.95 -2.40 10.06
CA TYR A 867 -45.22 -3.43 9.30
C TYR A 867 -43.70 -3.29 9.46
N THR A 868 -42.99 -4.41 9.34
CA THR A 868 -41.52 -4.44 9.43
C THR A 868 -40.87 -4.37 8.05
N VAL A 869 -39.74 -3.67 7.98
CA VAL A 869 -38.88 -3.55 6.79
C VAL A 869 -37.45 -3.86 7.20
N ARG A 870 -36.78 -4.76 6.49
CA ARG A 870 -35.34 -5.00 6.67
C ARG A 870 -34.52 -4.10 5.75
N THR A 871 -33.55 -3.38 6.32
CA THR A 871 -32.58 -2.57 5.57
C THR A 871 -31.16 -3.09 5.80
N PRO A 872 -30.30 -3.24 4.78
CA PRO A 872 -28.91 -3.63 4.97
C PRO A 872 -28.15 -2.60 5.83
N VAL A 873 -27.23 -3.06 6.67
CA VAL A 873 -26.56 -2.23 7.69
C VAL A 873 -25.51 -1.29 7.10
N GLY A 874 -24.85 -1.66 5.99
CA GLY A 874 -23.90 -0.79 5.30
C GLY A 874 -22.69 -1.50 4.68
N VAL A 875 -21.49 -1.14 5.17
CA VAL A 875 -20.23 -1.80 4.83
C VAL A 875 -19.95 -2.91 5.85
N ALA A 876 -19.85 -4.15 5.36
CA ALA A 876 -19.53 -5.33 6.15
C ALA A 876 -18.01 -5.59 6.12
N GLY A 877 -17.38 -5.60 7.30
CA GLY A 877 -16.01 -6.08 7.46
C GLY A 877 -16.02 -7.59 7.68
N LEU A 878 -15.48 -8.35 6.74
CA LEU A 878 -15.49 -9.83 6.79
C LEU A 878 -14.07 -10.37 6.92
N ILE A 879 -13.82 -11.24 7.89
CA ILE A 879 -12.49 -11.82 8.14
C ILE A 879 -12.63 -13.34 8.23
N SER A 880 -11.91 -14.07 7.38
CA SER A 880 -11.96 -15.53 7.30
C SER A 880 -10.64 -16.19 7.69
N PRO A 881 -10.67 -17.40 8.29
CA PRO A 881 -9.49 -18.13 8.73
C PRO A 881 -8.81 -18.84 7.56
N TRP A 882 -7.73 -19.56 7.86
CA TRP A 882 -6.88 -20.21 6.86
C TRP A 882 -7.26 -21.66 6.51
N ASN A 883 -8.14 -22.30 7.27
CA ASN A 883 -8.31 -23.77 7.22
C ASN A 883 -9.27 -24.24 6.12
N LEU A 884 -10.40 -23.56 5.94
CA LEU A 884 -11.34 -23.78 4.83
C LEU A 884 -11.56 -22.43 4.09
N PRO A 885 -10.52 -21.87 3.43
CA PRO A 885 -10.47 -20.47 2.99
C PRO A 885 -11.68 -19.97 2.21
N LEU A 886 -11.98 -20.57 1.05
CA LEU A 886 -13.05 -20.09 0.18
C LEU A 886 -14.42 -20.41 0.77
N TYR A 887 -14.57 -21.58 1.41
CA TYR A 887 -15.84 -22.00 2.00
C TYR A 887 -16.29 -21.05 3.12
N LEU A 888 -15.40 -20.71 4.06
CA LEU A 888 -15.72 -19.81 5.17
C LEU A 888 -15.77 -18.33 4.75
N LEU A 889 -15.07 -17.95 3.68
CA LEU A 889 -15.18 -16.61 3.08
C LEU A 889 -16.52 -16.42 2.36
N THR A 890 -16.91 -17.35 1.49
CA THR A 890 -18.15 -17.25 0.70
C THR A 890 -19.41 -17.33 1.56
N TRP A 891 -19.37 -18.09 2.66
CA TRP A 891 -20.47 -18.15 3.64
C TRP A 891 -20.73 -16.78 4.29
N LYS A 892 -19.72 -15.91 4.39
CA LYS A 892 -19.88 -14.53 4.88
C LYS A 892 -20.25 -13.55 3.78
N ILE A 893 -19.66 -13.67 2.58
CA ILE A 893 -19.93 -12.78 1.44
C ILE A 893 -21.36 -12.97 0.93
N ALA A 894 -21.79 -14.20 0.70
CA ALA A 894 -23.08 -14.54 0.07
C ALA A 894 -24.30 -13.88 0.76
N PRO A 895 -24.53 -14.02 2.08
CA PRO A 895 -25.64 -13.35 2.76
C PRO A 895 -25.46 -11.83 2.79
N ALA A 896 -24.23 -11.32 2.98
CA ALA A 896 -23.97 -9.88 3.03
C ALA A 896 -24.44 -9.18 1.75
N ILE A 897 -24.01 -9.68 0.58
CA ILE A 897 -24.37 -9.09 -0.72
C ILE A 897 -25.82 -9.41 -1.12
N ALA A 898 -26.38 -10.55 -0.74
CA ALA A 898 -27.80 -10.85 -0.94
C ALA A 898 -28.72 -9.85 -0.22
N CYS A 899 -28.40 -9.50 1.03
CA CYS A 899 -29.09 -8.47 1.80
C CYS A 899 -28.96 -7.05 1.21
N GLY A 900 -27.98 -6.81 0.33
CA GLY A 900 -27.68 -5.49 -0.22
C GLY A 900 -26.57 -4.72 0.51
N ASN A 901 -25.79 -5.36 1.39
CA ASN A 901 -24.58 -4.76 1.95
C ASN A 901 -23.44 -4.75 0.92
N THR A 902 -22.49 -3.86 1.15
CA THR A 902 -21.19 -3.87 0.46
C THR A 902 -20.13 -4.46 1.39
N VAL A 903 -19.09 -5.05 0.83
CA VAL A 903 -18.14 -5.89 1.56
C VAL A 903 -16.71 -5.36 1.45
N VAL A 904 -16.00 -5.35 2.58
CA VAL A 904 -14.54 -5.35 2.63
C VAL A 904 -14.10 -6.62 3.35
N ALA A 905 -13.51 -7.55 2.61
CA ALA A 905 -13.11 -8.87 3.10
C ALA A 905 -11.59 -9.00 3.22
N LYS A 906 -11.12 -9.66 4.30
CA LYS A 906 -9.71 -9.91 4.64
C LYS A 906 -9.50 -11.42 4.83
N PRO A 907 -9.23 -12.20 3.76
CA PRO A 907 -8.87 -13.61 3.89
C PRO A 907 -7.52 -13.77 4.59
N SER A 908 -7.24 -14.93 5.17
CA SER A 908 -5.97 -15.18 5.87
C SER A 908 -4.75 -14.85 5.00
N GLU A 909 -3.74 -14.24 5.60
CA GLU A 909 -2.44 -13.98 4.96
C GLU A 909 -1.69 -15.27 4.60
N MET A 910 -2.08 -16.41 5.20
CA MET A 910 -1.50 -17.72 4.92
C MET A 910 -2.14 -18.40 3.71
N THR A 911 -3.42 -18.13 3.46
CA THR A 911 -4.23 -18.80 2.43
C THR A 911 -5.26 -17.81 1.86
N SER A 912 -4.98 -17.34 0.65
CA SER A 912 -5.77 -16.31 -0.02
C SER A 912 -5.77 -16.40 -1.55
N VAL A 913 -5.17 -17.45 -2.14
CA VAL A 913 -5.07 -17.62 -3.60
C VAL A 913 -6.45 -17.79 -4.23
N THR A 914 -7.33 -18.61 -3.64
CA THR A 914 -8.71 -18.79 -4.14
C THR A 914 -9.58 -17.54 -3.95
N ALA A 915 -9.36 -16.78 -2.87
CA ALA A 915 -9.99 -15.46 -2.70
C ALA A 915 -9.53 -14.47 -3.78
N TRP A 916 -8.26 -14.50 -4.18
CA TRP A 916 -7.72 -13.74 -5.30
C TRP A 916 -8.28 -14.20 -6.67
N MET A 917 -8.40 -15.51 -6.90
CA MET A 917 -9.04 -16.05 -8.12
C MET A 917 -10.51 -15.58 -8.23
N MET A 918 -11.24 -15.56 -7.11
CA MET A 918 -12.63 -15.09 -7.06
C MET A 918 -12.77 -13.60 -7.43
N CYS A 919 -11.74 -12.76 -7.24
CA CYS A 919 -11.77 -11.35 -7.70
C CYS A 919 -12.04 -11.22 -9.21
N LYS A 920 -11.54 -12.15 -10.02
CA LYS A 920 -11.81 -12.20 -11.47
C LYS A 920 -13.27 -12.56 -11.73
N LEU A 921 -13.76 -13.63 -11.09
CA LEU A 921 -15.12 -14.12 -11.29
C LEU A 921 -16.20 -13.15 -10.78
N LEU A 922 -15.92 -12.37 -9.73
CA LEU A 922 -16.80 -11.29 -9.26
C LEU A 922 -17.05 -10.25 -10.38
N LYS A 923 -16.00 -9.87 -11.12
CA LYS A 923 -16.11 -8.95 -12.26
C LYS A 923 -16.88 -9.58 -13.43
N GLU A 924 -16.61 -10.86 -13.74
CA GLU A 924 -17.26 -11.59 -14.84
C GLU A 924 -18.74 -11.91 -14.57
N ALA A 925 -19.13 -12.09 -13.31
CA ALA A 925 -20.52 -12.21 -12.86
C ALA A 925 -21.32 -10.89 -12.96
N GLY A 926 -20.64 -9.75 -13.12
CA GLY A 926 -21.26 -8.42 -13.14
C GLY A 926 -21.54 -7.82 -11.76
N VAL A 927 -20.80 -8.22 -10.72
CA VAL A 927 -20.83 -7.54 -9.41
C VAL A 927 -20.29 -6.12 -9.59
N PRO A 928 -21.04 -5.06 -9.21
CA PRO A 928 -20.59 -3.68 -9.45
C PRO A 928 -19.29 -3.34 -8.70
N PRO A 929 -18.41 -2.49 -9.28
CA PRO A 929 -17.19 -2.03 -8.60
C PRO A 929 -17.49 -1.47 -7.21
N GLY A 930 -16.66 -1.84 -6.22
CA GLY A 930 -16.84 -1.45 -4.83
C GLY A 930 -17.82 -2.31 -4.02
N VAL A 931 -18.67 -3.14 -4.64
CA VAL A 931 -19.63 -3.98 -3.88
C VAL A 931 -18.94 -5.10 -3.10
N VAL A 932 -17.87 -5.69 -3.65
CA VAL A 932 -16.98 -6.62 -2.94
C VAL A 932 -15.53 -6.17 -3.15
N ASN A 933 -14.85 -5.88 -2.05
CA ASN A 933 -13.44 -5.49 -2.03
C ASN A 933 -12.68 -6.54 -1.22
N ILE A 934 -11.62 -7.12 -1.77
CA ILE A 934 -10.79 -8.10 -1.06
C ILE A 934 -9.42 -7.47 -0.77
N VAL A 935 -9.02 -7.49 0.50
CA VAL A 935 -7.81 -6.85 1.03
C VAL A 935 -6.86 -7.92 1.56
N PHE A 936 -5.73 -8.09 0.86
CA PHE A 936 -4.67 -9.01 1.25
C PHE A 936 -3.71 -8.31 2.20
N GLY A 937 -3.40 -8.93 3.33
CA GLY A 937 -2.50 -8.35 4.34
C GLY A 937 -2.67 -8.98 5.73
N THR A 938 -1.70 -8.74 6.61
CA THR A 938 -1.67 -9.40 7.93
C THR A 938 -2.77 -8.90 8.87
N GLY A 939 -3.16 -9.71 9.85
CA GLY A 939 -4.12 -9.33 10.90
C GLY A 939 -3.86 -7.94 11.51
N PRO A 940 -2.66 -7.68 12.07
CA PRO A 940 -2.33 -6.38 12.68
C PRO A 940 -2.17 -5.19 11.72
N ARG A 941 -2.13 -5.40 10.39
CA ARG A 941 -2.03 -4.31 9.39
C ARG A 941 -3.35 -4.04 8.67
N ALA A 942 -4.06 -5.09 8.22
CA ALA A 942 -5.29 -5.00 7.45
C ALA A 942 -6.54 -5.31 8.28
N GLY A 943 -6.47 -6.31 9.18
CA GLY A 943 -7.57 -6.68 10.07
C GLY A 943 -7.89 -5.57 11.07
N ASP A 944 -6.89 -5.09 11.81
CA ASP A 944 -7.10 -4.04 12.82
C ASP A 944 -7.54 -2.71 12.21
N ALA A 945 -7.05 -2.36 11.01
CA ALA A 945 -7.52 -1.18 10.28
C ALA A 945 -9.01 -1.28 9.91
N LEU A 946 -9.46 -2.47 9.48
CA LEU A 946 -10.87 -2.76 9.16
C LEU A 946 -11.76 -2.77 10.41
N VAL A 947 -11.31 -3.42 11.48
CA VAL A 947 -12.02 -3.54 12.76
C VAL A 947 -12.18 -2.16 13.43
N CYS A 948 -11.15 -1.32 13.42
CA CYS A 948 -11.19 0.04 13.99
C CYS A 948 -11.90 1.07 13.09
N HIS A 949 -12.37 0.70 11.88
CA HIS A 949 -12.86 1.71 10.93
C HIS A 949 -14.28 2.21 11.27
N PRO A 950 -14.51 3.53 11.42
CA PRO A 950 -15.83 4.05 11.82
C PRO A 950 -16.94 3.82 10.78
N ASP A 951 -16.61 3.72 9.49
CA ASP A 951 -17.58 3.53 8.40
C ASP A 951 -17.92 2.05 8.14
N VAL A 952 -17.46 1.14 9.00
CA VAL A 952 -17.72 -0.31 8.93
C VAL A 952 -18.52 -0.75 10.16
N PRO A 953 -19.86 -0.61 10.16
CA PRO A 953 -20.70 -0.81 11.35
C PRO A 953 -20.79 -2.27 11.81
N ILE A 954 -20.47 -3.24 10.96
CA ILE A 954 -20.59 -4.68 11.27
C ILE A 954 -19.29 -5.44 10.95
N ILE A 955 -18.92 -6.37 11.83
CA ILE A 955 -17.74 -7.25 11.69
C ILE A 955 -18.19 -8.70 11.79
N SER A 956 -17.93 -9.52 10.77
CA SER A 956 -18.00 -10.99 10.89
C SER A 956 -16.58 -11.56 10.84
N PHE A 957 -16.22 -12.35 11.86
CA PHE A 957 -14.92 -12.98 12.03
C PHE A 957 -15.06 -14.47 12.31
N THR A 958 -14.16 -15.27 11.74
CA THR A 958 -13.99 -16.67 12.15
C THR A 958 -12.51 -16.96 12.40
N GLY A 959 -12.18 -17.59 13.53
CA GLY A 959 -10.80 -17.84 13.95
C GLY A 959 -10.63 -18.07 15.46
N SER A 960 -9.47 -17.74 16.02
CA SER A 960 -9.19 -18.01 17.44
C SER A 960 -9.92 -17.06 18.39
N THR A 961 -10.33 -17.60 19.56
CA THR A 961 -10.95 -16.82 20.65
C THR A 961 -10.07 -15.65 21.11
N SER A 962 -8.74 -15.82 21.15
CA SER A 962 -7.79 -14.76 21.52
C SER A 962 -7.78 -13.59 20.52
N THR A 963 -7.89 -13.88 19.22
CA THR A 963 -8.02 -12.84 18.20
C THR A 963 -9.35 -12.12 18.33
N ALA A 964 -10.43 -12.88 18.58
CA ALA A 964 -11.78 -12.35 18.72
C ALA A 964 -11.95 -11.44 19.96
N GLN A 965 -11.30 -11.75 21.08
CA GLN A 965 -11.24 -10.85 22.25
C GLN A 965 -10.68 -9.48 21.87
N GLY A 966 -9.54 -9.44 21.17
CA GLY A 966 -8.97 -8.19 20.65
C GLY A 966 -9.88 -7.48 19.64
N ILE A 967 -10.63 -8.22 18.82
CA ILE A 967 -11.62 -7.64 17.89
C ILE A 967 -12.80 -7.02 18.65
N ILE A 968 -13.30 -7.66 19.71
CA ILE A 968 -14.35 -7.12 20.59
C ILE A 968 -13.89 -5.81 21.23
N GLU A 969 -12.70 -5.81 21.85
CA GLU A 969 -12.09 -4.64 22.49
C GLU A 969 -11.94 -3.45 21.51
N ARG A 970 -11.49 -3.72 20.28
CA ARG A 970 -11.31 -2.70 19.24
C ARG A 970 -12.62 -2.26 18.57
N SER A 971 -13.66 -3.09 18.61
CA SER A 971 -15.00 -2.79 18.06
C SER A 971 -15.90 -2.03 19.05
N ALA A 972 -15.77 -2.28 20.35
CA ALA A 972 -16.63 -1.71 21.38
C ALA A 972 -16.75 -0.17 21.35
N PRO A 973 -15.68 0.62 21.12
CA PRO A 973 -15.77 2.09 21.02
C PRO A 973 -16.61 2.63 19.85
N PHE A 974 -17.09 1.77 18.95
CA PHE A 974 -17.93 2.09 17.81
C PHE A 974 -19.28 1.34 17.84
N CYS A 975 -19.59 0.62 18.94
CA CYS A 975 -20.82 -0.15 19.12
C CYS A 975 -21.15 -1.12 17.96
N LYS A 976 -20.14 -1.72 17.34
CA LYS A 976 -20.32 -2.54 16.14
C LYS A 976 -21.12 -3.82 16.40
N LYS A 977 -21.94 -4.19 15.43
CA LYS A 977 -22.58 -5.52 15.38
C LYS A 977 -21.50 -6.56 15.06
N MET A 978 -21.45 -7.64 15.83
CA MET A 978 -20.42 -8.69 15.68
C MET A 978 -21.03 -10.07 15.48
N SER A 979 -20.51 -10.81 14.50
CA SER A 979 -20.73 -12.25 14.32
C SER A 979 -19.37 -12.95 14.43
N LEU A 980 -19.16 -13.73 15.48
CA LEU A 980 -17.88 -14.32 15.84
C LEU A 980 -18.03 -15.83 15.93
N GLU A 981 -17.43 -16.57 15.01
CA GLU A 981 -17.40 -18.03 15.05
C GLU A 981 -16.01 -18.52 15.47
N LEU A 982 -15.93 -19.16 16.62
CA LEU A 982 -14.68 -19.41 17.33
C LEU A 982 -14.51 -20.90 17.60
N GLY A 983 -13.26 -21.28 17.91
CA GLY A 983 -12.82 -22.65 18.08
C GLY A 983 -13.68 -23.53 18.99
N GLY A 984 -13.59 -24.84 18.76
CA GLY A 984 -14.39 -25.87 19.43
C GLY A 984 -13.54 -26.90 20.17
N LYS A 985 -14.06 -27.40 21.29
CA LYS A 985 -13.49 -28.56 22.00
C LYS A 985 -14.52 -29.70 22.05
N ASN A 986 -14.93 -30.09 20.84
CA ASN A 986 -16.17 -30.82 20.59
C ASN A 986 -16.08 -32.28 21.08
N PRO A 987 -17.03 -32.74 21.91
CA PRO A 987 -17.12 -34.12 22.34
C PRO A 987 -17.87 -35.00 21.33
N ALA A 988 -17.39 -36.22 21.12
CA ALA A 988 -18.19 -37.34 20.63
C ALA A 988 -18.61 -38.20 21.83
N ILE A 989 -19.89 -38.52 21.97
CA ILE A 989 -20.43 -39.32 23.07
C ILE A 989 -20.99 -40.63 22.52
N ILE A 990 -20.43 -41.76 22.93
CA ILE A 990 -20.66 -43.07 22.33
C ILE A 990 -21.18 -44.03 23.40
N PHE A 991 -22.48 -44.31 23.36
CA PHE A 991 -23.14 -45.24 24.28
C PHE A 991 -22.99 -46.69 23.80
N LYS A 992 -23.15 -47.65 24.73
CA LYS A 992 -23.03 -49.09 24.44
C LYS A 992 -24.01 -49.68 23.42
N ASP A 993 -25.01 -48.90 22.99
CA ASP A 993 -26.00 -49.25 21.97
C ASP A 993 -25.82 -48.44 20.66
N ALA A 994 -24.69 -47.77 20.49
CA ALA A 994 -24.27 -47.18 19.22
C ALA A 994 -24.10 -48.25 18.12
N ASP A 995 -24.22 -47.85 16.85
CA ASP A 995 -23.76 -48.70 15.75
C ASP A 995 -22.25 -48.53 15.55
N LEU A 996 -21.46 -49.49 16.02
CA LEU A 996 -20.01 -49.34 16.08
C LEU A 996 -19.34 -49.29 14.69
N GLU A 997 -19.93 -49.89 13.65
CA GLU A 997 -19.36 -49.82 12.29
C GLU A 997 -19.49 -48.41 11.70
N GLU A 998 -20.69 -47.83 11.76
CA GLU A 998 -20.93 -46.45 11.29
C GLU A 998 -20.24 -45.42 12.19
N CYS A 999 -20.29 -45.63 13.51
CA CYS A 999 -19.71 -44.76 14.52
C CYS A 999 -18.19 -44.64 14.39
N ILE A 1000 -17.45 -45.74 14.27
CA ILE A 1000 -15.98 -45.69 14.18
C ILE A 1000 -15.54 -45.01 12.88
N ASN A 1001 -16.11 -45.43 11.74
CA ASN A 1001 -15.84 -44.85 10.43
C ASN A 1001 -16.09 -43.32 10.42
N THR A 1002 -17.20 -42.88 10.99
CA THR A 1002 -17.56 -41.45 11.08
C THR A 1002 -16.72 -40.70 12.12
N THR A 1003 -16.35 -41.31 13.24
CA THR A 1003 -15.57 -40.65 14.30
C THR A 1003 -14.09 -40.49 13.91
N VAL A 1004 -13.52 -41.44 13.16
CA VAL A 1004 -12.18 -41.30 12.55
C VAL A 1004 -12.19 -40.15 11.54
N LYS A 1005 -13.20 -40.11 10.65
CA LYS A 1005 -13.43 -38.97 9.75
C LYS A 1005 -13.53 -37.64 10.50
N SER A 1006 -14.32 -37.56 11.58
CA SER A 1006 -14.51 -36.32 12.33
C SER A 1006 -13.31 -35.93 13.19
N SER A 1007 -12.36 -36.83 13.45
CA SER A 1007 -11.11 -36.53 14.15
C SER A 1007 -10.00 -36.04 13.22
N PHE A 1008 -9.90 -36.58 11.99
CA PHE A 1008 -8.71 -36.41 11.13
C PHE A 1008 -8.95 -35.78 9.74
N SER A 1009 -10.21 -35.51 9.35
CA SER A 1009 -10.50 -34.73 8.13
C SER A 1009 -9.83 -33.35 8.16
N ASN A 1010 -9.28 -32.91 7.03
CA ASN A 1010 -8.50 -31.67 6.92
C ASN A 1010 -7.44 -31.55 8.04
N GLN A 1011 -6.70 -32.64 8.32
CA GLN A 1011 -5.62 -32.69 9.30
C GLN A 1011 -6.09 -32.38 10.74
N GLY A 1012 -7.39 -32.51 11.05
CA GLY A 1012 -7.96 -32.07 12.33
C GLY A 1012 -8.03 -30.53 12.48
N GLU A 1013 -7.72 -29.78 11.42
CA GLU A 1013 -7.80 -28.31 11.35
C GLU A 1013 -9.24 -27.86 11.01
N ILE A 1014 -10.27 -28.46 11.60
CA ILE A 1014 -11.66 -28.03 11.47
C ILE A 1014 -12.20 -27.73 12.87
N CYS A 1015 -12.82 -26.55 13.06
CA CYS A 1015 -13.43 -26.16 14.34
C CYS A 1015 -14.53 -27.12 14.83
N LEU A 1016 -15.04 -27.99 13.95
CA LEU A 1016 -16.07 -29.01 14.20
C LEU A 1016 -15.50 -30.40 14.47
N CYS A 1017 -14.17 -30.57 14.49
CA CYS A 1017 -13.53 -31.86 14.72
C CYS A 1017 -13.75 -32.39 16.14
N THR A 1018 -13.90 -33.70 16.27
CA THR A 1018 -14.09 -34.42 17.54
C THR A 1018 -12.73 -34.75 18.15
N SER A 1019 -12.26 -33.92 19.09
CA SER A 1019 -10.96 -34.12 19.78
C SER A 1019 -11.08 -34.60 21.22
N ARG A 1020 -12.31 -34.83 21.70
CA ARG A 1020 -12.65 -35.59 22.92
C ARG A 1020 -13.63 -36.68 22.50
N ILE A 1021 -13.34 -37.94 22.79
CA ILE A 1021 -14.20 -39.08 22.49
C ILE A 1021 -14.52 -39.79 23.80
N TYR A 1022 -15.79 -39.79 24.15
CA TYR A 1022 -16.35 -40.46 25.31
C TYR A 1022 -16.97 -41.77 24.89
N VAL A 1023 -16.53 -42.86 25.50
CA VAL A 1023 -16.99 -44.21 25.18
C VAL A 1023 -17.49 -44.87 26.45
N GLN A 1024 -18.70 -45.44 26.41
CA GLN A 1024 -19.26 -46.06 27.61
C GLN A 1024 -18.47 -47.31 27.99
N THR A 1025 -18.09 -47.45 29.27
CA THR A 1025 -17.13 -48.46 29.78
C THR A 1025 -17.38 -49.88 29.24
N ALA A 1026 -18.66 -50.28 29.10
CA ALA A 1026 -19.07 -51.60 28.59
C ALA A 1026 -18.67 -51.92 27.13
N ILE A 1027 -18.22 -50.94 26.34
CA ILE A 1027 -17.72 -51.10 24.96
C ILE A 1027 -16.35 -50.45 24.74
N TYR A 1028 -15.69 -50.00 25.82
CA TYR A 1028 -14.48 -49.17 25.73
C TYR A 1028 -13.34 -49.86 24.96
N ASP A 1029 -13.00 -51.09 25.31
CA ASP A 1029 -11.84 -51.80 24.73
C ASP A 1029 -12.05 -52.20 23.26
N ASP A 1030 -13.25 -52.68 22.88
CA ASP A 1030 -13.59 -53.00 21.48
C ASP A 1030 -13.54 -51.74 20.59
N PHE A 1031 -14.15 -50.65 21.06
CA PHE A 1031 -14.09 -49.38 20.35
C PHE A 1031 -12.64 -48.89 20.24
N LEU A 1032 -11.87 -48.93 21.32
CA LEU A 1032 -10.51 -48.40 21.37
C LEU A 1032 -9.59 -49.13 20.37
N GLN A 1033 -9.60 -50.47 20.39
CA GLN A 1033 -8.84 -51.29 19.45
C GLN A 1033 -9.22 -50.96 18.01
N ARG A 1034 -10.52 -51.06 17.67
CA ARG A 1034 -11.02 -50.86 16.30
C ARG A 1034 -10.86 -49.42 15.82
N PHE A 1035 -10.91 -48.43 16.71
CA PHE A 1035 -10.65 -47.03 16.38
C PHE A 1035 -9.17 -46.77 16.10
N VAL A 1036 -8.26 -47.35 16.87
CA VAL A 1036 -6.81 -47.27 16.62
C VAL A 1036 -6.45 -47.96 15.30
N ASP A 1037 -6.98 -49.16 15.05
CA ASP A 1037 -6.79 -49.87 13.79
C ASP A 1037 -7.28 -49.05 12.60
N ALA A 1038 -8.50 -48.49 12.68
CA ALA A 1038 -9.05 -47.62 11.65
C ALA A 1038 -8.22 -46.33 11.47
N ALA A 1039 -7.73 -45.71 12.55
CA ALA A 1039 -6.86 -44.54 12.49
C ALA A 1039 -5.51 -44.84 11.80
N LYS A 1040 -4.92 -46.03 12.04
CA LYS A 1040 -3.68 -46.46 11.35
C LYS A 1040 -3.88 -46.71 9.84
N THR A 1041 -5.10 -46.98 9.36
CA THR A 1041 -5.39 -47.04 7.91
C THR A 1041 -5.52 -45.67 7.23
N TRP A 1042 -5.55 -44.57 7.98
CA TRP A 1042 -5.83 -43.23 7.45
C TRP A 1042 -4.59 -42.60 6.79
N LYS A 1043 -4.33 -42.98 5.53
CA LYS A 1043 -3.11 -42.66 4.78
C LYS A 1043 -2.79 -41.17 4.77
N VAL A 1044 -1.63 -40.81 5.32
CA VAL A 1044 -1.00 -39.50 5.15
C VAL A 1044 -0.14 -39.53 3.88
N GLY A 1045 -0.13 -38.45 3.10
CA GLY A 1045 0.64 -38.42 1.85
C GLY A 1045 0.59 -37.09 1.12
N SER A 1046 1.15 -37.07 -0.09
CA SER A 1046 1.17 -35.89 -0.95
C SER A 1046 -0.25 -35.37 -1.22
N PRO A 1047 -0.54 -34.06 -1.13
CA PRO A 1047 -1.89 -33.51 -1.39
C PRO A 1047 -2.48 -33.87 -2.77
N SER A 1048 -1.62 -34.17 -3.74
CA SER A 1048 -1.97 -34.57 -5.10
C SER A 1048 -2.24 -36.07 -5.27
N ASP A 1049 -1.95 -36.90 -4.27
CA ASP A 1049 -2.20 -38.34 -4.31
C ASP A 1049 -3.69 -38.62 -4.04
N PRO A 1050 -4.46 -39.18 -5.00
CA PRO A 1050 -5.89 -39.45 -4.81
C PRO A 1050 -6.17 -40.56 -3.78
N SER A 1051 -5.15 -41.34 -3.38
CA SER A 1051 -5.24 -42.33 -2.30
C SER A 1051 -4.86 -41.79 -0.91
N ALA A 1052 -4.38 -40.55 -0.80
CA ALA A 1052 -4.13 -39.91 0.48
C ALA A 1052 -5.43 -39.45 1.13
N CYS A 1053 -5.64 -39.84 2.39
CA CYS A 1053 -6.73 -39.35 3.22
C CYS A 1053 -6.39 -38.03 3.93
N MET A 1054 -5.08 -37.74 4.08
CA MET A 1054 -4.58 -36.60 4.83
C MET A 1054 -3.31 -36.01 4.19
N GLY A 1055 -3.26 -34.69 4.02
CA GLY A 1055 -2.08 -33.93 3.57
C GLY A 1055 -1.31 -33.30 4.74
N ALA A 1056 -0.69 -32.15 4.50
CA ALA A 1056 0.14 -31.42 5.47
C ALA A 1056 -0.66 -30.40 6.28
N LEU A 1057 -0.19 -30.08 7.49
CA LEU A 1057 -0.67 -28.96 8.32
C LEU A 1057 -0.25 -27.60 7.71
N ILE A 1058 -0.99 -26.54 8.02
CA ILE A 1058 -0.84 -25.22 7.38
C ILE A 1058 0.58 -24.59 7.50
N SER A 1059 1.36 -24.90 8.54
CA SER A 1059 2.69 -24.31 8.75
C SER A 1059 3.55 -25.05 9.77
N GLU A 1060 4.87 -24.84 9.70
CA GLU A 1060 5.86 -25.30 10.70
C GLU A 1060 5.51 -24.87 12.14
N HIS A 1061 5.10 -23.62 12.31
CA HIS A 1061 4.70 -23.08 13.61
C HIS A 1061 3.48 -23.81 14.18
N HIS A 1062 2.51 -24.16 13.32
CA HIS A 1062 1.31 -24.88 13.72
C HIS A 1062 1.59 -26.37 13.97
N LEU A 1063 2.40 -27.03 13.13
CA LEU A 1063 2.93 -28.37 13.42
C LEU A 1063 3.66 -28.42 14.76
N THR A 1064 4.49 -27.41 15.06
CA THR A 1064 5.19 -27.27 16.33
C THR A 1064 4.22 -27.06 17.50
N LYS A 1065 3.16 -26.24 17.34
CA LYS A 1065 2.06 -26.12 18.31
C LYS A 1065 1.47 -27.49 18.61
N VAL A 1066 1.04 -28.23 17.58
CA VAL A 1066 0.34 -29.52 17.74
C VAL A 1066 1.26 -30.57 18.37
N ARG A 1067 2.51 -30.70 17.91
CA ARG A 1067 3.53 -31.58 18.53
C ARG A 1067 3.76 -31.28 20.01
N ASN A 1068 3.71 -30.01 20.41
CA ASN A 1068 3.87 -29.63 21.81
C ASN A 1068 2.66 -30.01 22.69
N TYR A 1069 1.45 -30.17 22.13
CA TYR A 1069 0.32 -30.77 22.87
C TYR A 1069 0.53 -32.27 23.11
N VAL A 1070 1.04 -33.03 22.12
CA VAL A 1070 1.37 -34.46 22.32
C VAL A 1070 2.44 -34.62 23.41
N LYS A 1071 3.48 -33.77 23.41
CA LYS A 1071 4.51 -33.75 24.48
C LYS A 1071 3.92 -33.39 25.86
N LYS A 1072 2.99 -32.44 25.93
CA LYS A 1072 2.28 -32.12 27.19
C LYS A 1072 1.47 -33.32 27.69
N ALA A 1073 0.72 -33.99 26.82
CA ALA A 1073 -0.07 -35.16 27.22
C ALA A 1073 0.81 -36.27 27.83
N LEU A 1074 1.94 -36.59 27.21
CA LEU A 1074 2.92 -37.54 27.74
C LEU A 1074 3.48 -37.11 29.11
N ALA A 1075 3.77 -35.81 29.30
CA ALA A 1075 4.21 -35.25 30.58
C ALA A 1075 3.10 -35.21 31.65
N GLU A 1076 1.83 -35.14 31.22
CA GLU A 1076 0.61 -35.23 32.06
C GLU A 1076 0.22 -36.71 32.35
N GLY A 1077 1.05 -37.68 31.95
CA GLY A 1077 0.88 -39.11 32.27
C GLY A 1077 0.09 -39.93 31.23
N ALA A 1078 -0.26 -39.34 30.08
CA ALA A 1078 -1.03 -40.02 29.04
C ALA A 1078 -0.22 -41.07 28.27
N THR A 1079 -0.94 -41.99 27.61
CA THR A 1079 -0.36 -42.95 26.66
C THR A 1079 -0.83 -42.62 25.23
N VAL A 1080 0.11 -42.59 24.29
CA VAL A 1080 -0.17 -42.50 22.85
C VAL A 1080 -0.24 -43.91 22.28
N LEU A 1081 -1.32 -44.26 21.57
CA LEU A 1081 -1.55 -45.60 21.02
C LEU A 1081 -1.15 -45.73 19.54
N CYS A 1082 -1.19 -44.62 18.82
CA CYS A 1082 -0.74 -44.52 17.44
C CYS A 1082 -0.32 -43.08 17.10
N GLY A 1083 0.43 -42.95 16.00
CA GLY A 1083 0.78 -41.67 15.39
C GLY A 1083 2.08 -41.07 15.93
N GLU A 1084 2.07 -39.75 16.14
CA GLU A 1084 3.26 -38.96 16.42
C GLU A 1084 4.03 -39.46 17.67
N GLY A 1085 5.28 -39.88 17.45
CA GLY A 1085 6.16 -40.42 18.49
C GLY A 1085 6.02 -41.92 18.76
N VAL A 1086 5.14 -42.63 18.05
CA VAL A 1086 4.92 -44.08 18.19
C VAL A 1086 5.09 -44.82 16.86
N ASP A 1087 4.42 -44.34 15.81
CA ASP A 1087 4.49 -44.92 14.46
C ASP A 1087 5.40 -44.08 13.55
N THR A 1088 6.11 -44.74 12.62
CA THR A 1088 6.98 -44.05 11.64
C THR A 1088 6.17 -43.44 10.51
N LEU A 1089 6.39 -42.16 10.23
CA LEU A 1089 5.78 -41.43 9.12
C LEU A 1089 6.54 -41.68 7.81
N ASP A 1090 5.97 -42.48 6.90
CA ASP A 1090 6.47 -42.66 5.54
C ASP A 1090 5.87 -41.61 4.58
N ILE A 1091 6.73 -40.86 3.90
CA ILE A 1091 6.39 -39.74 3.00
C ILE A 1091 7.42 -39.73 1.85
N PRO A 1092 7.01 -39.56 0.58
CA PRO A 1092 7.92 -39.47 -0.57
C PRO A 1092 9.04 -38.46 -0.37
N SER A 1093 10.22 -38.74 -0.94
CA SER A 1093 11.42 -37.90 -0.80
C SER A 1093 11.19 -36.42 -1.16
N GLU A 1094 10.42 -36.15 -2.22
CA GLU A 1094 10.01 -34.81 -2.66
C GLU A 1094 9.18 -34.04 -1.62
N ASN A 1095 8.57 -34.74 -0.65
CA ASN A 1095 7.67 -34.19 0.35
C ASN A 1095 8.24 -34.24 1.79
N GLN A 1096 9.46 -34.74 2.01
CA GLN A 1096 10.06 -34.86 3.35
C GLN A 1096 10.25 -33.52 4.09
N GLY A 1097 10.34 -32.40 3.38
CA GLY A 1097 10.38 -31.05 3.96
C GLY A 1097 9.00 -30.47 4.33
N GLY A 1098 7.91 -31.20 4.12
CA GLY A 1098 6.53 -30.75 4.37
C GLY A 1098 6.04 -30.96 5.80
N TYR A 1099 5.01 -30.21 6.19
CA TYR A 1099 4.51 -30.16 7.57
C TYR A 1099 3.53 -31.30 7.91
N PHE A 1100 3.93 -32.54 7.65
CA PHE A 1100 3.13 -33.74 7.86
C PHE A 1100 3.19 -34.24 9.33
N MET A 1101 2.11 -34.89 9.76
CA MET A 1101 1.94 -35.51 11.07
C MET A 1101 0.97 -36.69 10.95
N LEU A 1102 1.15 -37.75 11.74
CA LEU A 1102 0.25 -38.91 11.73
C LEU A 1102 -1.02 -38.70 12.58
N PRO A 1103 -2.14 -39.37 12.27
CA PRO A 1103 -3.32 -39.49 13.14
C PRO A 1103 -2.92 -40.02 14.52
N THR A 1104 -3.04 -39.18 15.53
CA THR A 1104 -2.52 -39.45 16.89
C THR A 1104 -3.67 -39.67 17.87
N VAL A 1105 -3.67 -40.81 18.54
CA VAL A 1105 -4.70 -41.23 19.51
C VAL A 1105 -4.10 -41.33 20.91
N ILE A 1106 -4.71 -40.62 21.86
CA ILE A 1106 -4.23 -40.46 23.23
C ILE A 1106 -5.27 -40.97 24.23
N ILE A 1107 -4.82 -41.70 25.26
CA ILE A 1107 -5.64 -42.17 26.39
C ILE A 1107 -4.98 -41.84 27.73
N GLY A 1108 -5.71 -42.01 28.84
CA GLY A 1108 -5.18 -41.84 30.20
C GLY A 1108 -5.09 -40.40 30.70
N LEU A 1109 -5.67 -39.44 29.98
CA LEU A 1109 -5.78 -38.04 30.39
C LEU A 1109 -6.95 -37.83 31.37
N SER A 1110 -6.77 -36.94 32.35
CA SER A 1110 -7.87 -36.42 33.17
C SER A 1110 -8.63 -35.29 32.44
N GLU A 1111 -9.81 -34.91 32.93
CA GLU A 1111 -10.63 -33.85 32.31
C GLU A 1111 -10.02 -32.45 32.43
N GLU A 1112 -9.19 -32.24 33.44
CA GLU A 1112 -8.48 -30.99 33.75
C GLU A 1112 -7.22 -30.82 32.88
N SER A 1113 -6.78 -31.90 32.21
CA SER A 1113 -5.57 -31.92 31.39
C SER A 1113 -5.59 -30.89 30.26
N THR A 1114 -4.41 -30.40 29.87
CA THR A 1114 -4.31 -29.36 28.83
C THR A 1114 -4.95 -29.85 27.52
N CYS A 1115 -4.75 -31.13 27.20
CA CYS A 1115 -5.27 -31.73 25.96
C CYS A 1115 -6.79 -32.00 26.00
N MET A 1116 -7.43 -32.08 27.17
CA MET A 1116 -8.90 -32.15 27.27
C MET A 1116 -9.55 -30.76 27.30
N GLN A 1117 -8.88 -29.74 27.85
CA GLN A 1117 -9.42 -28.38 27.96
C GLN A 1117 -9.18 -27.45 26.75
N GLU A 1118 -8.14 -27.70 25.94
CA GLU A 1118 -7.72 -26.77 24.88
C GLU A 1118 -7.92 -27.29 23.44
N GLU A 1119 -8.07 -26.33 22.51
CA GLU A 1119 -8.20 -26.60 21.08
C GLU A 1119 -6.81 -26.80 20.44
N ILE A 1120 -6.43 -28.06 20.27
CA ILE A 1120 -5.19 -28.48 19.61
C ILE A 1120 -5.20 -28.06 18.14
N PHE A 1121 -6.33 -28.29 17.44
CA PHE A 1121 -6.54 -27.96 16.01
C PHE A 1121 -5.54 -28.65 15.08
N GLY A 1122 -5.35 -29.97 15.26
CA GLY A 1122 -4.47 -30.83 14.47
C GLY A 1122 -4.94 -32.29 14.60
N PRO A 1123 -4.23 -33.29 14.04
CA PRO A 1123 -4.73 -34.66 13.90
C PRO A 1123 -4.53 -35.45 15.21
N VAL A 1124 -5.08 -34.94 16.31
CA VAL A 1124 -4.92 -35.46 17.67
C VAL A 1124 -6.28 -35.57 18.33
N THR A 1125 -6.62 -36.76 18.83
CA THR A 1125 -7.86 -37.01 19.58
C THR A 1125 -7.61 -37.77 20.87
N CYS A 1126 -8.41 -37.47 21.90
CA CYS A 1126 -8.28 -38.01 23.24
C CYS A 1126 -9.50 -38.88 23.56
N ILE A 1127 -9.30 -40.14 23.99
CA ILE A 1127 -10.37 -41.11 24.27
C ILE A 1127 -10.42 -41.41 25.77
N VAL A 1128 -11.62 -41.31 26.37
CA VAL A 1128 -11.84 -41.41 27.82
C VAL A 1128 -13.14 -42.20 28.12
N PRO A 1129 -13.14 -43.13 29.10
CA PRO A 1129 -14.34 -43.88 29.47
C PRO A 1129 -15.36 -43.03 30.25
N PHE A 1130 -16.61 -43.49 30.26
CA PHE A 1130 -17.68 -43.02 31.15
C PHE A 1130 -18.67 -44.14 31.49
N ASP A 1131 -19.35 -44.05 32.62
CA ASP A 1131 -20.35 -45.03 33.03
C ASP A 1131 -21.79 -44.56 32.80
N THR A 1132 -22.10 -43.29 33.12
CA THR A 1132 -23.50 -42.79 33.18
C THR A 1132 -23.83 -41.65 32.22
N GLU A 1133 -25.13 -41.48 31.92
CA GLU A 1133 -25.64 -40.41 31.05
C GLU A 1133 -25.38 -39.02 31.68
N GLU A 1134 -25.53 -38.90 32.99
CA GLU A 1134 -25.27 -37.69 33.78
C GLU A 1134 -23.80 -37.27 33.73
N GLU A 1135 -22.91 -38.18 34.08
CA GLU A 1135 -21.46 -37.98 34.14
C GLU A 1135 -20.89 -37.50 32.80
N VAL A 1136 -21.28 -38.15 31.69
CA VAL A 1136 -20.74 -37.79 30.37
C VAL A 1136 -21.27 -36.45 29.86
N ILE A 1137 -22.47 -36.05 30.26
CA ILE A 1137 -23.01 -34.72 29.99
C ILE A 1137 -22.22 -33.65 30.76
N ASP A 1138 -21.88 -33.90 32.02
CA ASP A 1138 -21.12 -32.95 32.84
C ASP A 1138 -19.66 -32.87 32.38
N LYS A 1139 -19.01 -34.00 32.06
CA LYS A 1139 -17.70 -34.05 31.36
C LYS A 1139 -17.73 -33.26 30.05
N ALA A 1140 -18.69 -33.56 29.15
CA ALA A 1140 -18.84 -32.88 27.87
C ALA A 1140 -19.01 -31.35 28.04
N ASN A 1141 -19.82 -30.93 29.02
CA ASN A 1141 -20.06 -29.53 29.35
C ASN A 1141 -18.88 -28.85 30.08
N GLY A 1142 -17.97 -29.60 30.70
CA GLY A 1142 -16.84 -29.14 31.52
C GLY A 1142 -15.70 -28.42 30.79
N VAL A 1143 -15.99 -27.70 29.70
CA VAL A 1143 -15.05 -26.88 28.93
C VAL A 1143 -15.62 -25.48 28.66
N LYS A 1144 -14.73 -24.52 28.44
CA LYS A 1144 -15.05 -23.12 28.06
C LYS A 1144 -15.72 -22.97 26.69
N PHE A 1145 -15.65 -24.01 25.86
CA PHE A 1145 -16.15 -24.05 24.48
C PHE A 1145 -17.53 -24.72 24.37
N GLY A 1146 -18.18 -24.57 23.22
CA GLY A 1146 -19.51 -25.12 22.94
C GLY A 1146 -19.94 -24.95 21.48
N LEU A 1147 -19.11 -25.33 20.51
CA LEU A 1147 -19.45 -25.22 19.09
C LEU A 1147 -20.33 -26.38 18.60
N ALA A 1148 -19.82 -27.62 18.64
CA ALA A 1148 -20.54 -28.82 18.23
C ALA A 1148 -20.38 -29.97 19.24
N ALA A 1149 -21.17 -31.04 19.05
CA ALA A 1149 -20.99 -32.36 19.65
C ALA A 1149 -21.59 -33.44 18.72
N THR A 1150 -21.17 -34.70 18.88
CA THR A 1150 -21.84 -35.86 18.29
C THR A 1150 -22.33 -36.81 19.39
N VAL A 1151 -23.48 -37.44 19.19
CA VAL A 1151 -24.07 -38.43 20.11
C VAL A 1151 -24.41 -39.70 19.32
N TRP A 1152 -23.84 -40.82 19.74
CA TRP A 1152 -24.00 -42.13 19.10
C TRP A 1152 -24.77 -43.08 20.02
N THR A 1153 -25.97 -43.45 19.59
CA THR A 1153 -26.89 -44.33 20.33
C THR A 1153 -28.09 -44.70 19.46
N LYS A 1154 -28.65 -45.89 19.65
CA LYS A 1154 -29.94 -46.30 19.06
C LYS A 1154 -31.17 -45.89 19.90
N ASP A 1155 -30.97 -45.36 21.11
CA ASP A 1155 -32.03 -44.82 21.98
C ASP A 1155 -32.38 -43.37 21.61
N VAL A 1156 -33.46 -43.18 20.84
CA VAL A 1156 -33.99 -41.86 20.46
C VAL A 1156 -34.46 -41.06 21.69
N GLY A 1157 -34.89 -41.72 22.77
CA GLY A 1157 -35.19 -41.05 24.03
C GLY A 1157 -33.93 -40.45 24.65
N ARG A 1158 -32.80 -41.16 24.61
CA ARG A 1158 -31.48 -40.67 25.04
C ARG A 1158 -30.98 -39.53 24.18
N VAL A 1159 -31.15 -39.62 22.86
CA VAL A 1159 -30.87 -38.50 21.95
C VAL A 1159 -31.54 -37.21 22.45
N HIS A 1160 -32.85 -37.24 22.74
CA HIS A 1160 -33.56 -36.05 23.22
C HIS A 1160 -33.13 -35.58 24.62
N ARG A 1161 -32.77 -36.50 25.54
CA ARG A 1161 -32.28 -36.13 26.89
C ARG A 1161 -30.88 -35.51 26.84
N VAL A 1162 -29.95 -36.17 26.16
CA VAL A 1162 -28.54 -35.75 26.05
C VAL A 1162 -28.43 -34.46 25.26
N ALA A 1163 -28.97 -34.41 24.03
CA ALA A 1163 -28.84 -33.24 23.16
C ALA A 1163 -29.40 -31.95 23.79
N LYS A 1164 -30.46 -32.05 24.61
CA LYS A 1164 -31.05 -30.91 25.33
C LYS A 1164 -30.20 -30.43 26.52
N ARG A 1165 -29.32 -31.28 27.06
CA ARG A 1165 -28.44 -30.97 28.21
C ARG A 1165 -27.02 -30.55 27.80
N LEU A 1166 -26.61 -30.79 26.55
CA LEU A 1166 -25.33 -30.33 26.03
C LEU A 1166 -25.37 -28.81 25.74
N GLN A 1167 -24.43 -28.07 26.34
CA GLN A 1167 -24.28 -26.63 26.22
C GLN A 1167 -23.45 -26.26 24.98
N THR A 1168 -23.92 -26.71 23.82
CA THR A 1168 -23.21 -26.59 22.54
C THR A 1168 -24.15 -26.13 21.43
N GLY A 1169 -23.62 -25.42 20.43
CA GLY A 1169 -24.41 -24.84 19.34
C GLY A 1169 -25.08 -25.85 18.41
N LEU A 1170 -24.43 -26.99 18.21
CA LEU A 1170 -24.84 -28.05 17.28
C LEU A 1170 -24.69 -29.41 17.94
N VAL A 1171 -25.75 -30.23 17.92
CA VAL A 1171 -25.67 -31.65 18.32
C VAL A 1171 -26.07 -32.51 17.13
N TRP A 1172 -25.12 -33.28 16.59
CA TRP A 1172 -25.40 -34.33 15.63
C TRP A 1172 -25.66 -35.66 16.33
N THR A 1173 -26.50 -36.50 15.73
CA THR A 1173 -26.97 -37.75 16.32
C THR A 1173 -26.81 -38.86 15.29
N ASN A 1174 -25.92 -39.82 15.57
CA ASN A 1174 -25.47 -40.84 14.61
C ASN A 1174 -24.94 -40.27 13.26
N CYS A 1175 -24.39 -39.06 13.26
CA CYS A 1175 -23.80 -38.44 12.07
C CYS A 1175 -22.79 -37.33 12.44
N TRP A 1176 -22.15 -36.72 11.44
CA TRP A 1176 -21.26 -35.56 11.60
C TRP A 1176 -21.23 -34.71 10.31
N LEU A 1177 -20.97 -33.40 10.44
CA LEU A 1177 -20.81 -32.40 9.35
C LEU A 1177 -22.01 -32.19 8.40
N ILE A 1178 -23.12 -32.93 8.56
CA ILE A 1178 -24.36 -32.71 7.82
C ILE A 1178 -25.00 -31.38 8.28
N ARG A 1179 -25.17 -30.42 7.36
CA ARG A 1179 -25.76 -29.09 7.68
C ARG A 1179 -26.59 -28.49 6.56
N ASP A 1180 -27.87 -28.26 6.87
CA ASP A 1180 -28.75 -27.34 6.15
C ASP A 1180 -28.41 -25.87 6.50
N LEU A 1181 -28.35 -24.99 5.49
CA LEU A 1181 -28.13 -23.56 5.68
C LEU A 1181 -29.36 -22.81 6.20
N ASN A 1182 -30.56 -23.42 6.22
CA ASN A 1182 -31.75 -22.82 6.86
C ASN A 1182 -31.65 -22.71 8.39
N LEU A 1183 -30.83 -23.56 9.03
CA LEU A 1183 -30.72 -23.66 10.48
C LEU A 1183 -29.54 -22.83 11.02
N PRO A 1184 -29.63 -22.32 12.27
CA PRO A 1184 -28.55 -21.57 12.90
C PRO A 1184 -27.32 -22.45 13.10
N PHE A 1185 -26.17 -21.96 12.63
CA PHE A 1185 -24.85 -22.43 12.98
C PHE A 1185 -24.22 -21.44 13.97
N GLY A 1186 -23.58 -21.95 15.02
CA GLY A 1186 -22.58 -21.17 15.75
C GLY A 1186 -22.44 -21.50 17.23
N GLY A 1187 -21.34 -21.06 17.82
CA GLY A 1187 -20.92 -21.51 19.15
C GLY A 1187 -21.70 -20.94 20.35
N MET A 1188 -21.90 -21.77 21.38
CA MET A 1188 -22.21 -21.33 22.74
C MET A 1188 -20.90 -21.03 23.51
N LYS A 1189 -21.03 -20.37 24.67
CA LYS A 1189 -19.90 -20.00 25.55
C LYS A 1189 -18.80 -19.24 24.78
N ALA A 1190 -17.52 -19.59 24.95
CA ALA A 1190 -16.40 -18.96 24.26
C ALA A 1190 -16.21 -19.41 22.79
N SER A 1191 -17.09 -20.27 22.25
CA SER A 1191 -17.07 -20.67 20.84
C SER A 1191 -17.83 -19.72 19.91
N GLY A 1192 -18.51 -18.68 20.39
CA GLY A 1192 -19.02 -17.66 19.48
C GLY A 1192 -19.93 -16.58 20.07
N LEU A 1193 -20.28 -15.62 19.21
CA LEU A 1193 -21.23 -14.53 19.46
C LEU A 1193 -22.01 -14.26 18.17
N GLY A 1194 -23.35 -14.29 18.23
CA GLY A 1194 -24.18 -14.31 17.02
C GLY A 1194 -24.31 -15.72 16.43
N ARG A 1195 -24.83 -15.83 15.21
CA ARG A 1195 -25.07 -17.09 14.47
C ARG A 1195 -25.00 -16.83 12.97
N GLU A 1196 -24.61 -17.84 12.19
CA GLU A 1196 -24.61 -17.81 10.72
C GLU A 1196 -25.55 -18.89 10.15
N GLY A 1197 -26.16 -18.66 8.98
CA GLY A 1197 -27.29 -19.48 8.48
C GLY A 1197 -28.52 -18.60 8.24
N ALA A 1198 -29.43 -19.00 7.35
CA ALA A 1198 -30.46 -18.19 6.70
C ALA A 1198 -30.97 -16.99 7.51
N LYS A 1199 -31.85 -17.25 8.49
CA LYS A 1199 -32.50 -16.21 9.30
C LYS A 1199 -31.49 -15.40 10.09
N ASP A 1200 -30.58 -16.06 10.81
CA ASP A 1200 -29.62 -15.42 11.70
C ASP A 1200 -28.62 -14.53 10.95
N SER A 1201 -28.19 -14.95 9.76
CA SER A 1201 -27.42 -14.13 8.83
C SER A 1201 -28.22 -12.95 8.30
N TYR A 1202 -29.53 -13.08 8.05
CA TYR A 1202 -30.38 -11.94 7.71
C TYR A 1202 -30.57 -10.99 8.91
N ASP A 1203 -30.72 -11.51 10.12
CA ASP A 1203 -30.77 -10.74 11.37
C ASP A 1203 -29.44 -10.05 11.69
N PHE A 1204 -28.29 -10.61 11.25
CA PHE A 1204 -26.99 -9.95 11.34
C PHE A 1204 -26.81 -8.87 10.25
N PHE A 1205 -27.03 -9.22 8.98
CA PHE A 1205 -26.76 -8.36 7.82
C PHE A 1205 -27.86 -7.33 7.51
N THR A 1206 -28.94 -7.25 8.30
CA THR A 1206 -29.97 -6.21 8.21
C THR A 1206 -30.33 -5.63 9.58
N GLU A 1207 -30.86 -4.41 9.59
CA GLU A 1207 -31.64 -3.88 10.71
C GLU A 1207 -33.14 -3.94 10.40
N VAL A 1208 -33.95 -4.21 11.43
CA VAL A 1208 -35.41 -4.28 11.34
C VAL A 1208 -36.01 -2.92 11.74
N LYS A 1209 -36.66 -2.26 10.79
CA LYS A 1209 -37.38 -1.00 10.99
C LYS A 1209 -38.88 -1.26 11.03
N THR A 1210 -39.56 -0.83 12.09
CA THR A 1210 -41.03 -0.81 12.12
C THR A 1210 -41.52 0.50 11.50
N VAL A 1211 -42.44 0.41 10.54
CA VAL A 1211 -43.16 1.55 9.95
C VAL A 1211 -44.60 1.50 10.42
N THR A 1212 -45.14 2.64 10.85
CA THR A 1212 -46.53 2.78 11.29
C THR A 1212 -47.25 3.76 10.39
N ILE A 1213 -48.39 3.36 9.83
CA ILE A 1213 -49.26 4.20 9.00
C ILE A 1213 -50.63 4.28 9.68
N LYS A 1214 -50.99 5.49 10.12
CA LYS A 1214 -52.36 5.81 10.53
C LYS A 1214 -53.14 6.33 9.32
N HIS A 1215 -54.39 5.91 9.17
CA HIS A 1215 -55.23 6.20 7.99
C HIS A 1215 -56.71 6.52 8.34
#